data_AF-A0A3L7UTA6-F1
#
_entry.id   AF-A0A3L7UTA6-F1
#
_cell.length_a   1.000
_cell.length_b   1.000
_cell.length_c   1.000
_cell.angle_alpha   90.00
_cell.angle_beta   90.00
_cell.angle_gamma   90.00
#
_symmetry.space_group_name_H-M   'P 1'
#
loop_
_entity.id
_entity.type
_entity.pdbx_description
1 polymer ?
#
loop_
_entity_poly.entity_id
_entity_poly.type
_entity_poly.pdbx_seq_one_letter_code
_entity_poly.pdbx_strand_id
1 'polypeptide(L)'
;MSHNITSEKLITRTPCLLGAIALAIGLVLSGPAACGDEKVAKSELPKLTDMQLPTADELLRADDPNGKAFDWIVLNASLEADRVVLVVSPLETRPDTLKTMAETYDKIEVSKPKNDEERAERTMRLKNLKQLIVKLPGNAVAEYYLPISTINHIILFEEIMLRRVDELLKEGDIRTAYELLLRVEKEFPAWELSKPRFENLLLVESGLRARDGDIYAALALLDELANRNINNPELRPRFGEIAAPLIEIAVADKDFNKARYLISRIEKVFPGHETATLWQGRMRSMADSLLNDAKQQTSQHEFAAAADLAWKAEAIWPSSGNSRAIFAQTVARHQVLHVAIDESRGSEIVYPSPRESDERQRELVEVSLFEPTSADEMTYFRSSYFEIWDPTDLGREVVFTLRETRPTWQSQPLLTANQIADALGRRMDPTSPLFDSRLGSFVREVSVRSPSELKIRFSRVPLSIESLLRFPIIAAPRIVDNEKSDATATLEPSAEMIPADGTGATLLSTRFKLGEADNTGTSYLRERPEPDGLDPSKYHVAEVREESFTDRNELLKSVIRGEIDYLPNLLPWEVDAFKAAPAFQVREYALPITHVITFNPLSERIVNAQMRRALSFAVNREAILKSIILRDQAMRYGRPTSAPWHLKSYATNPLEKPPEFNLRLAYALRFAAERQLQLAELTKLETAAKATAQETGDKFDSEAFRKITNVDYIKLPRLRMVVDPDPTSMEAAARMAEYWKKILFEIDLIPGDQLGAPLQDADWDLCYRRIRMEEPLLELWPLLTNDPSFDINRLKLFPDWMRQELVNLDYSASFVDAQDRLYTIHRHLAAEAFIIPLWEVDEFAVWKKSTLGIPEKPMSPYQNVERWIVRP
;
A
#
# COMPACT_ATOMS: atom_id res chain seq x y z
N MET A 1 34.66 30.24 -36.76
CA MET A 1 35.18 31.38 -35.97
C MET A 1 35.99 30.79 -34.83
N SER A 2 37.26 30.45 -35.09
CA SER A 2 38.46 31.28 -34.81
C SER A 2 38.75 31.31 -33.30
N HIS A 3 39.72 30.54 -32.77
CA HIS A 3 41.15 30.58 -33.11
C HIS A 3 41.93 29.25 -32.96
N ASN A 4 42.79 28.99 -33.96
CA ASN A 4 44.22 28.58 -33.99
C ASN A 4 44.74 27.45 -33.06
N ILE A 5 45.29 26.31 -33.52
CA ILE A 5 46.53 26.04 -34.35
C ILE A 5 47.77 26.56 -33.59
N THR A 6 48.78 25.80 -33.13
CA THR A 6 49.70 24.78 -33.73
C THR A 6 50.53 24.13 -32.58
N SER A 7 50.74 22.80 -32.50
CA SER A 7 51.91 22.00 -32.97
C SER A 7 53.00 21.67 -31.92
N GLU A 8 53.41 20.38 -31.89
CA GLU A 8 54.74 19.83 -31.50
C GLU A 8 55.18 19.96 -30.02
N LYS A 9 55.88 19.04 -29.33
CA LYS A 9 56.54 17.72 -29.55
C LYS A 9 56.76 17.13 -28.14
N LEU A 10 56.33 15.90 -27.85
CA LEU A 10 57.14 14.69 -27.75
C LEU A 10 58.52 14.79 -27.04
N ILE A 11 58.62 13.96 -25.99
CA ILE A 11 59.69 12.98 -25.71
C ILE A 11 60.82 13.37 -24.73
N THR A 12 60.56 12.91 -23.49
CA THR A 12 61.36 12.01 -22.63
C THR A 12 62.72 12.41 -22.05
N ARG A 13 62.86 11.84 -20.83
CA ARG A 13 64.05 11.25 -20.20
C ARG A 13 64.94 12.21 -19.40
N THR A 14 64.68 12.14 -18.09
CA THR A 14 65.53 12.54 -16.97
C THR A 14 66.95 11.93 -17.05
N PRO A 15 67.97 12.58 -16.44
CA PRO A 15 69.30 12.66 -17.03
C PRO A 15 70.43 11.92 -16.27
N CYS A 16 71.52 11.68 -17.02
CA CYS A 16 72.95 11.54 -16.65
C CYS A 16 73.32 10.60 -15.49
N LEU A 17 73.96 9.44 -15.65
CA LEU A 17 75.06 9.00 -16.53
C LEU A 17 76.42 9.64 -16.20
N LEU A 18 77.15 9.04 -15.26
CA LEU A 18 78.61 8.87 -15.26
C LEU A 18 79.07 8.02 -14.06
N GLY A 19 79.90 7.00 -14.34
CA GLY A 19 80.82 6.44 -13.34
C GLY A 19 80.59 4.98 -12.91
N ALA A 20 81.01 4.06 -13.78
CA ALA A 20 81.79 2.84 -13.51
C ALA A 20 81.47 1.86 -12.34
N ILE A 21 81.80 0.58 -12.61
CA ILE A 21 82.01 -0.60 -11.73
C ILE A 21 80.94 -1.68 -11.99
N ALA A 22 81.14 -2.56 -13.00
CA ALA A 22 81.81 -3.87 -12.89
C ALA A 22 81.17 -4.75 -11.80
N LEU A 23 80.39 -5.79 -12.13
CA LEU A 23 80.92 -7.12 -12.47
C LEU A 23 79.85 -8.00 -13.14
N ALA A 24 80.32 -8.89 -14.02
CA ALA A 24 79.55 -9.68 -14.96
C ALA A 24 78.85 -10.92 -14.39
N ILE A 25 77.69 -11.27 -14.97
CA ILE A 25 77.23 -12.65 -15.19
C ILE A 25 77.35 -12.90 -16.69
N GLY A 26 78.05 -13.95 -17.11
CA GLY A 26 78.11 -14.33 -18.52
C GLY A 26 79.19 -15.36 -18.82
N LEU A 27 78.81 -16.64 -18.74
CA LEU A 27 79.54 -17.73 -19.37
C LEU A 27 79.32 -17.68 -20.90
N VAL A 28 80.33 -18.18 -21.63
CA VAL A 28 80.36 -18.64 -23.04
C VAL A 28 81.04 -17.71 -24.06
N LEU A 29 82.28 -18.08 -24.45
CA LEU A 29 82.76 -18.10 -25.84
C LEU A 29 83.72 -19.28 -26.06
N SER A 30 83.30 -20.21 -26.93
CA SER A 30 84.05 -21.01 -27.91
C SER A 30 85.56 -21.32 -27.74
N GLY A 31 85.92 -22.61 -27.87
CA GLY A 31 87.23 -23.06 -28.40
C GLY A 31 87.87 -24.22 -27.62
N PRO A 32 88.59 -25.17 -28.27
CA PRO A 32 88.59 -26.57 -27.84
C PRO A 32 89.74 -27.00 -26.91
N ALA A 33 89.49 -28.12 -26.25
CA ALA A 33 90.43 -29.12 -25.74
C ALA A 33 91.52 -28.64 -24.76
N ALA A 34 91.34 -28.96 -23.48
CA ALA A 34 92.14 -29.98 -22.77
C ALA A 34 91.92 -29.88 -21.25
N CYS A 35 91.69 -31.03 -20.64
CA CYS A 35 91.80 -31.39 -19.22
C CYS A 35 92.16 -30.28 -18.21
N GLY A 36 91.27 -30.04 -17.24
CA GLY A 36 91.58 -29.33 -15.99
C GLY A 36 90.37 -29.22 -15.08
N ASP A 37 90.42 -29.90 -13.93
CA ASP A 37 89.44 -29.78 -12.83
C ASP A 37 89.21 -28.32 -12.41
N GLU A 38 87.95 -27.87 -12.38
CA GLU A 38 87.57 -26.58 -11.79
C GLU A 38 86.57 -26.77 -10.64
N LYS A 39 86.98 -26.29 -9.46
CA LYS A 39 86.25 -26.32 -8.19
C LYS A 39 85.01 -25.42 -8.26
N VAL A 40 83.82 -26.02 -8.20
CA VAL A 40 82.56 -25.29 -7.94
C VAL A 40 82.47 -24.96 -6.44
N ALA A 41 82.36 -23.69 -6.09
CA ALA A 41 82.10 -23.24 -4.73
C ALA A 41 80.72 -23.73 -4.26
N LYS A 42 80.67 -24.43 -3.11
CA LYS A 42 79.41 -24.85 -2.48
C LYS A 42 78.70 -23.61 -1.91
N SER A 43 77.63 -23.15 -2.56
CA SER A 43 76.69 -22.21 -1.96
C SER A 43 75.91 -22.94 -0.86
N GLU A 44 75.98 -22.45 0.38
CA GLU A 44 75.17 -22.98 1.49
C GLU A 44 73.69 -22.70 1.26
N LEU A 45 72.83 -23.67 1.56
CA LEU A 45 71.38 -23.52 1.40
C LEU A 45 70.82 -22.57 2.48
N PRO A 46 69.83 -21.72 2.13
CA PRO A 46 69.26 -20.78 3.08
C PRO A 46 68.52 -21.50 4.21
N LYS A 47 68.56 -20.92 5.41
CA LYS A 47 67.78 -21.40 6.56
C LYS A 47 66.32 -21.01 6.41
N LEU A 48 65.40 -21.85 6.90
CA LEU A 48 63.95 -21.58 6.83
C LEU A 48 63.55 -20.28 7.54
N THR A 49 64.25 -19.90 8.61
CA THR A 49 63.99 -18.65 9.36
C THR A 49 64.35 -17.38 8.59
N ASP A 50 65.26 -17.49 7.63
CA ASP A 50 65.77 -16.36 6.87
C ASP A 50 64.98 -16.13 5.57
N MET A 51 64.03 -17.03 5.27
CA MET A 51 63.16 -16.95 4.10
C MET A 51 62.10 -15.86 4.31
N GLN A 52 62.06 -14.88 3.41
CA GLN A 52 61.00 -13.87 3.36
C GLN A 52 59.84 -14.35 2.48
N LEU A 53 58.60 -14.07 2.92
CA LEU A 53 57.42 -14.34 2.12
C LEU A 53 57.36 -13.34 0.95
N PRO A 54 57.11 -13.79 -0.29
CA PRO A 54 56.94 -12.90 -1.43
C PRO A 54 55.74 -11.97 -1.28
N THR A 55 55.78 -10.84 -1.97
CA THR A 55 54.66 -9.88 -1.99
C THR A 55 53.46 -10.45 -2.76
N ALA A 56 52.26 -9.93 -2.50
CA ALA A 56 51.05 -10.39 -3.17
C ALA A 56 51.10 -10.20 -4.71
N ASP A 57 51.66 -9.09 -5.16
CA ASP A 57 51.87 -8.82 -6.59
C ASP A 57 52.81 -9.85 -7.25
N GLU A 58 53.87 -10.27 -6.56
CA GLU A 58 54.79 -11.30 -7.07
C GLU A 58 54.11 -12.66 -7.14
N LEU A 59 53.28 -13.00 -6.16
CA LEU A 59 52.52 -14.25 -6.13
C LEU A 59 51.44 -14.29 -7.23
N LEU A 60 50.71 -13.18 -7.46
CA LEU A 60 49.67 -13.10 -8.48
C LEU A 60 50.24 -13.02 -9.91
N ARG A 61 51.43 -12.42 -10.11
CA ARG A 61 52.10 -12.36 -11.43
C ARG A 61 52.80 -13.65 -11.84
N ALA A 62 52.83 -14.67 -10.97
CA ALA A 62 53.46 -15.95 -11.27
C ALA A 62 52.76 -16.76 -12.39
N ASP A 63 51.62 -16.30 -12.91
CA ASP A 63 50.85 -16.92 -14.01
C ASP A 63 51.32 -16.51 -15.43
N ASP A 64 52.29 -15.60 -15.58
CA ASP A 64 52.90 -15.30 -16.89
C ASP A 64 53.69 -16.54 -17.38
N PRO A 65 53.86 -16.83 -18.69
CA PRO A 65 54.63 -18.00 -19.17
C PRO A 65 56.10 -18.04 -18.68
N ASN A 66 56.58 -16.93 -18.13
CA ASN A 66 57.89 -16.77 -17.48
C ASN A 66 57.82 -16.60 -15.94
N GLY A 67 56.62 -16.53 -15.37
CA GLY A 67 56.34 -16.53 -13.94
C GLY A 67 56.62 -17.90 -13.35
N LYS A 68 57.65 -18.00 -12.51
CA LYS A 68 58.10 -19.28 -11.97
C LYS A 68 57.39 -19.51 -10.63
N ALA A 69 56.24 -20.17 -10.62
CA ALA A 69 55.76 -20.82 -9.40
C ALA A 69 56.87 -21.73 -8.84
N PHE A 70 56.94 -21.88 -7.51
CA PHE A 70 58.01 -22.64 -6.86
C PHE A 70 57.53 -23.26 -5.55
N ASP A 71 58.11 -24.41 -5.20
CA ASP A 71 57.87 -25.09 -3.93
C ASP A 71 59.11 -25.03 -3.05
N TRP A 72 58.93 -25.05 -1.73
CA TRP A 72 60.00 -25.12 -0.75
C TRP A 72 60.04 -26.51 -0.13
N ILE A 73 61.15 -27.22 -0.32
CA ILE A 73 61.42 -28.50 0.34
C ILE A 73 62.29 -28.23 1.56
N VAL A 74 61.74 -28.49 2.75
CA VAL A 74 62.44 -28.29 4.02
C VAL A 74 63.15 -29.60 4.39
N LEU A 75 64.47 -29.54 4.57
CA LEU A 75 65.28 -30.72 4.90
C LEU A 75 65.36 -30.96 6.41
N ASN A 76 65.54 -32.22 6.80
CA ASN A 76 65.70 -32.64 8.20
C ASN A 76 67.01 -32.09 8.80
N ALA A 77 66.90 -31.50 9.99
CA ALA A 77 68.02 -31.04 10.82
C ALA A 77 67.75 -31.35 12.29
N SER A 78 68.80 -31.40 13.12
CA SER A 78 68.69 -31.74 14.55
C SER A 78 67.95 -30.69 15.38
N LEU A 79 68.01 -29.42 14.97
CA LEU A 79 67.28 -28.30 15.57
C LEU A 79 66.41 -27.65 14.50
N GLU A 80 65.23 -27.15 14.89
CA GLU A 80 64.29 -26.52 13.96
C GLU A 80 64.85 -25.25 13.32
N ALA A 81 65.66 -24.48 14.06
CA ALA A 81 66.35 -23.27 13.58
C ALA A 81 67.46 -23.55 12.55
N ASP A 82 67.91 -24.80 12.41
CA ASP A 82 68.97 -25.20 11.47
C ASP A 82 68.41 -25.92 10.23
N ARG A 83 67.08 -25.99 10.09
CA ARG A 83 66.44 -26.53 8.88
C ARG A 83 66.74 -25.62 7.69
N VAL A 84 67.28 -26.21 6.63
CA VAL A 84 67.59 -25.52 5.37
C VAL A 84 66.50 -25.80 4.33
N VAL A 85 66.30 -24.85 3.41
CA VAL A 85 65.26 -24.88 2.39
C VAL A 85 65.88 -25.06 1.01
N LEU A 86 65.33 -26.00 0.24
CA LEU A 86 65.61 -26.16 -1.17
C LEU A 86 64.42 -25.62 -1.97
N VAL A 87 64.65 -24.56 -2.76
CA VAL A 87 63.64 -23.99 -3.66
C VAL A 87 63.64 -24.76 -4.98
N VAL A 88 62.51 -25.31 -5.36
CA VAL A 88 62.33 -26.16 -6.54
C VAL A 88 61.20 -25.66 -7.43
N SER A 89 61.18 -26.07 -8.70
CA SER A 89 60.01 -25.91 -9.56
C SER A 89 58.81 -26.71 -9.01
N PRO A 90 57.56 -26.35 -9.38
CA PRO A 90 56.37 -26.95 -8.80
C PRO A 90 56.36 -28.45 -9.00
N LEU A 91 56.05 -29.19 -7.94
CA LEU A 91 55.98 -30.65 -7.96
C LEU A 91 54.78 -31.10 -8.79
N GLU A 92 54.90 -32.25 -9.47
CA GLU A 92 53.84 -32.74 -10.37
C GLU A 92 52.62 -33.27 -9.61
N THR A 93 52.81 -33.89 -8.44
CA THR A 93 51.74 -34.44 -7.61
C THR A 93 51.42 -33.47 -6.47
N ARG A 94 50.26 -32.83 -6.48
CA ARG A 94 49.85 -31.81 -5.49
C ARG A 94 48.37 -32.03 -5.10
N PRO A 95 47.91 -31.62 -3.90
CA PRO A 95 48.65 -30.96 -2.84
C PRO A 95 49.43 -31.92 -1.90
N ASP A 96 49.01 -33.17 -1.77
CA ASP A 96 49.54 -34.10 -0.76
C ASP A 96 50.71 -34.99 -1.26
N THR A 97 51.71 -34.39 -1.92
CA THR A 97 52.85 -35.08 -2.58
C THR A 97 53.38 -36.30 -1.82
N LEU A 98 53.84 -36.09 -0.57
CA LEU A 98 54.48 -37.14 0.24
C LEU A 98 53.50 -38.24 0.66
N LYS A 99 52.24 -37.88 0.95
CA LYS A 99 51.20 -38.82 1.36
C LYS A 99 50.78 -39.69 0.17
N THR A 100 50.61 -39.11 -1.02
CA THR A 100 50.31 -39.87 -2.25
C THR A 100 51.43 -40.82 -2.59
N MET A 101 52.70 -40.41 -2.44
CA MET A 101 53.85 -41.30 -2.63
C MET A 101 53.87 -42.45 -1.61
N ALA A 102 53.59 -42.18 -0.34
CA ALA A 102 53.51 -43.20 0.71
C ALA A 102 52.36 -44.20 0.46
N GLU A 103 51.15 -43.71 0.16
CA GLU A 103 50.00 -44.58 -0.17
C GLU A 103 50.25 -45.43 -1.42
N THR A 104 50.93 -44.86 -2.43
CA THR A 104 51.30 -45.59 -3.65
C THR A 104 52.37 -46.63 -3.35
N TYR A 105 53.32 -46.32 -2.46
CA TYR A 105 54.32 -47.26 -1.97
C TYR A 105 53.66 -48.45 -1.27
N ASP A 106 52.75 -48.20 -0.32
CA ASP A 106 52.04 -49.24 0.44
C ASP A 106 51.18 -50.13 -0.47
N LYS A 107 50.46 -49.53 -1.43
CA LYS A 107 49.64 -50.26 -2.43
C LYS A 107 50.50 -51.22 -3.27
N ILE A 108 51.66 -50.77 -3.72
CA ILE A 108 52.57 -51.58 -4.55
C ILE A 108 53.29 -52.63 -3.69
N GLU A 109 53.61 -52.31 -2.45
CA GLU A 109 54.22 -53.25 -1.51
C GLU A 109 53.30 -54.45 -1.22
N VAL A 110 52.00 -54.22 -1.07
CA VAL A 110 51.00 -55.29 -0.82
C VAL A 110 50.65 -56.10 -2.09
N SER A 111 50.91 -55.55 -3.29
CA SER A 111 50.58 -56.22 -4.56
C SER A 111 51.39 -57.51 -4.81
N LYS A 112 50.74 -58.57 -5.31
CA LYS A 112 51.37 -59.86 -5.64
C LYS A 112 51.64 -59.96 -7.16
N PRO A 113 52.91 -59.91 -7.61
CA PRO A 113 53.25 -60.05 -9.03
C PRO A 113 53.05 -61.50 -9.50
N LYS A 114 52.52 -61.70 -10.71
CA LYS A 114 52.22 -63.02 -11.30
C LYS A 114 53.41 -63.57 -12.11
N ASN A 115 54.23 -62.70 -12.68
CA ASN A 115 55.38 -63.06 -13.55
C ASN A 115 56.70 -62.45 -13.06
N ASP A 116 57.84 -62.98 -13.54
CA ASP A 116 59.18 -62.47 -13.17
C ASP A 116 59.46 -61.05 -13.69
N GLU A 117 58.91 -60.68 -14.85
CA GLU A 117 58.96 -59.30 -15.38
C GLU A 117 58.21 -58.31 -14.46
N GLU A 118 57.01 -58.67 -14.00
CA GLU A 118 56.23 -57.86 -13.05
C GLU A 118 56.94 -57.72 -11.69
N ARG A 119 57.74 -58.72 -11.28
CA ARG A 119 58.53 -58.66 -10.05
C ARG A 119 59.68 -57.65 -10.18
N ALA A 120 60.36 -57.61 -11.32
CA ALA A 120 61.43 -56.64 -11.59
C ALA A 120 60.89 -55.20 -11.69
N GLU A 121 59.76 -55.00 -12.37
CA GLU A 121 59.08 -53.69 -12.45
C GLU A 121 58.61 -53.20 -11.08
N ARG A 122 58.05 -54.09 -10.24
CA ARG A 122 57.67 -53.76 -8.86
C ARG A 122 58.86 -53.25 -8.04
N THR A 123 60.00 -53.94 -8.10
CA THR A 123 61.21 -53.53 -7.36
C THR A 123 61.74 -52.18 -7.82
N MET A 124 61.73 -51.90 -9.13
CA MET A 124 62.12 -50.57 -9.64
C MET A 124 61.15 -49.47 -9.20
N ARG A 125 59.83 -49.70 -9.26
CA ARG A 125 58.82 -48.73 -8.82
C ARG A 125 58.94 -48.41 -7.33
N LEU A 126 59.13 -49.42 -6.47
CA LEU A 126 59.33 -49.22 -5.03
C LEU A 126 60.62 -48.45 -4.73
N LYS A 127 61.69 -48.65 -5.52
CA LYS A 127 62.93 -47.88 -5.40
C LYS A 127 62.74 -46.41 -5.80
N ASN A 128 62.01 -46.16 -6.89
CA ASN A 128 61.70 -44.82 -7.36
C ASN A 128 60.81 -44.05 -6.37
N LEU A 129 59.84 -44.73 -5.75
CA LEU A 129 58.96 -44.12 -4.74
C LEU A 129 59.67 -43.74 -3.42
N LYS A 130 60.93 -44.14 -3.21
CA LYS A 130 61.75 -43.68 -2.07
C LYS A 130 62.53 -42.39 -2.37
N GLN A 131 62.46 -41.89 -3.60
CA GLN A 131 63.15 -40.69 -4.06
C GLN A 131 62.14 -39.72 -4.67
N LEU A 132 62.14 -38.48 -4.21
CA LEU A 132 61.37 -37.40 -4.79
C LEU A 132 62.16 -36.82 -5.98
N ILE A 133 61.52 -36.72 -7.14
CA ILE A 133 62.10 -36.12 -8.33
C ILE A 133 61.79 -34.62 -8.29
N VAL A 134 62.83 -33.79 -8.40
CA VAL A 134 62.70 -32.33 -8.31
C VAL A 134 63.48 -31.66 -9.45
N LYS A 135 62.98 -30.52 -9.91
CA LYS A 135 63.61 -29.67 -10.93
C LYS A 135 63.98 -28.33 -10.29
N LEU A 136 65.13 -27.77 -10.62
CA LEU A 136 65.57 -26.49 -10.05
C LEU A 136 65.01 -25.30 -10.85
N PRO A 137 64.64 -24.18 -10.21
CA PRO A 137 64.07 -23.03 -10.90
C PRO A 137 65.04 -22.48 -11.96
N GLY A 138 64.59 -22.42 -13.22
CA GLY A 138 65.43 -21.95 -14.34
C GLY A 138 66.27 -23.02 -15.05
N ASN A 139 66.27 -24.27 -14.57
CA ASN A 139 66.87 -25.41 -15.26
C ASN A 139 65.83 -26.54 -15.41
N ALA A 140 64.94 -26.38 -16.40
CA ALA A 140 63.79 -27.28 -16.60
C ALA A 140 64.16 -28.68 -17.14
N VAL A 141 65.41 -28.88 -17.57
CA VAL A 141 65.85 -30.12 -18.25
C VAL A 141 66.51 -31.11 -17.29
N ALA A 142 67.11 -30.63 -16.19
CA ALA A 142 67.80 -31.49 -15.23
C ALA A 142 66.85 -31.94 -14.10
N GLU A 143 66.70 -33.26 -13.97
CA GLU A 143 65.98 -33.90 -12.86
C GLU A 143 66.96 -34.33 -11.77
N TYR A 144 66.63 -33.96 -10.52
CA TYR A 144 67.40 -34.32 -9.33
C TYR A 144 66.59 -35.26 -8.46
N TYR A 145 67.25 -36.27 -7.88
CA TYR A 145 66.62 -37.27 -7.03
C TYR A 145 66.97 -37.01 -5.56
N LEU A 146 65.96 -36.70 -4.75
CA LEU A 146 66.11 -36.42 -3.32
C LEU A 146 65.53 -37.59 -2.49
N PRO A 147 66.30 -38.22 -1.59
CA PRO A 147 65.74 -39.28 -0.74
C PRO A 147 64.67 -38.73 0.20
N ILE A 148 63.50 -39.35 0.26
CA ILE A 148 62.37 -38.88 1.09
C ILE A 148 62.76 -38.82 2.58
N SER A 149 63.66 -39.69 3.05
CA SER A 149 64.18 -39.69 4.43
C SER A 149 64.89 -38.40 4.83
N THR A 150 65.34 -37.59 3.87
CA THR A 150 66.00 -36.30 4.11
C THR A 150 65.02 -35.13 4.19
N ILE A 151 63.76 -35.34 3.77
CA ILE A 151 62.72 -34.31 3.74
C ILE A 151 61.98 -34.30 5.08
N ASN A 152 61.78 -33.11 5.64
CA ASN A 152 60.94 -32.91 6.81
C ASN A 152 59.48 -32.69 6.41
N HIS A 153 59.24 -31.66 5.59
CA HIS A 153 57.95 -31.33 4.99
C HIS A 153 58.15 -30.48 3.73
N ILE A 154 57.08 -30.29 2.97
CA ILE A 154 57.07 -29.50 1.74
C ILE A 154 56.07 -28.37 1.93
N ILE A 155 56.49 -27.14 1.66
CA ILE A 155 55.62 -25.96 1.63
C ILE A 155 55.38 -25.65 0.15
N LEU A 156 54.16 -25.88 -0.31
CA LEU A 156 53.79 -25.62 -1.70
C LEU A 156 53.66 -24.13 -1.98
N PHE A 157 53.79 -23.73 -3.24
CA PHE A 157 53.53 -22.37 -3.70
C PHE A 157 52.19 -21.80 -3.19
N GLU A 158 51.13 -22.60 -3.23
CA GLU A 158 49.80 -22.19 -2.79
C GLU A 158 49.71 -22.11 -1.26
N GLU A 159 50.52 -22.88 -0.53
CA GLU A 159 50.67 -22.69 0.92
C GLU A 159 51.39 -21.38 1.24
N ILE A 160 52.39 -20.98 0.44
CA ILE A 160 53.06 -19.69 0.56
C ILE A 160 52.05 -18.55 0.32
N MET A 161 51.15 -18.70 -0.66
CA MET A 161 50.04 -17.78 -0.86
C MET A 161 49.13 -17.70 0.37
N LEU A 162 48.74 -18.84 0.95
CA LEU A 162 47.92 -18.86 2.18
C LEU A 162 48.64 -18.21 3.38
N ARG A 163 49.96 -18.38 3.52
CA ARG A 163 50.75 -17.71 4.56
C ARG A 163 50.81 -16.20 4.34
N ARG A 164 50.90 -15.73 3.09
CA ARG A 164 50.82 -14.29 2.79
C ARG A 164 49.42 -13.73 3.04
N VAL A 165 48.36 -14.50 2.80
CA VAL A 165 46.99 -14.15 3.20
C VAL A 165 46.91 -13.91 4.71
N ASP A 166 47.54 -14.77 5.53
CA ASP A 166 47.56 -14.59 6.99
C ASP A 166 48.24 -13.26 7.41
N GLU A 167 49.20 -12.74 6.65
CA GLU A 167 49.81 -11.42 6.87
C GLU A 167 48.92 -10.28 6.39
N LEU A 168 48.35 -10.39 5.19
CA LEU A 168 47.46 -9.36 4.61
C LEU A 168 46.21 -9.15 5.48
N LEU A 169 45.66 -10.22 6.05
CA LEU A 169 44.53 -10.13 6.98
C LEU A 169 44.90 -9.38 8.28
N LYS A 170 46.15 -9.49 8.76
CA LYS A 170 46.64 -8.69 9.90
C LYS A 170 46.86 -7.23 9.53
N GLU A 171 47.30 -6.97 8.30
CA GLU A 171 47.47 -5.63 7.74
C GLU A 171 46.11 -4.95 7.43
N GLY A 172 45.04 -5.73 7.30
CA GLY A 172 43.69 -5.26 6.97
C GLY A 172 43.41 -5.16 5.47
N ASP A 173 44.30 -5.67 4.61
CA ASP A 173 44.10 -5.69 3.16
C ASP A 173 43.26 -6.91 2.72
N ILE A 174 41.94 -6.77 2.91
CA ILE A 174 40.96 -7.83 2.63
C ILE A 174 40.89 -8.15 1.14
N ARG A 175 40.97 -7.14 0.28
CA ARG A 175 40.80 -7.32 -1.16
C ARG A 175 41.90 -8.22 -1.71
N THR A 176 43.15 -7.88 -1.43
CA THR A 176 44.30 -8.64 -1.91
C THR A 176 44.35 -10.05 -1.30
N ALA A 177 43.98 -10.17 -0.01
CA ALA A 177 43.83 -11.47 0.65
C ALA A 177 42.76 -12.35 -0.03
N TYR A 178 41.62 -11.77 -0.40
CA TYR A 178 40.55 -12.49 -1.11
C TYR A 178 40.96 -12.93 -2.51
N GLU A 179 41.68 -12.09 -3.26
CA GLU A 179 42.19 -12.43 -4.60
C GLU A 179 43.16 -13.63 -4.53
N LEU A 180 44.10 -13.64 -3.57
CA LEU A 180 44.99 -14.79 -3.34
C LEU A 180 44.23 -16.05 -2.90
N LEU A 181 43.24 -15.92 -2.02
CA LEU A 181 42.43 -17.05 -1.57
C LEU A 181 41.61 -17.66 -2.72
N LEU A 182 40.98 -16.83 -3.56
CA LEU A 182 40.28 -17.30 -4.76
C LEU A 182 41.20 -18.02 -5.74
N ARG A 183 42.44 -17.52 -5.88
CA ARG A 183 43.46 -18.14 -6.74
C ARG A 183 43.83 -19.54 -6.25
N VAL A 184 43.98 -19.73 -4.94
CA VAL A 184 44.24 -21.04 -4.32
C VAL A 184 43.00 -21.94 -4.44
N GLU A 185 41.80 -21.43 -4.16
CA GLU A 185 40.55 -22.20 -4.23
C GLU A 185 40.25 -22.70 -5.67
N LYS A 186 40.63 -21.92 -6.68
CA LYS A 186 40.49 -22.31 -8.09
C LYS A 186 41.39 -23.50 -8.47
N GLU A 187 42.59 -23.58 -7.89
CA GLU A 187 43.52 -24.70 -8.13
C GLU A 187 43.23 -25.90 -7.24
N PHE A 188 42.96 -25.65 -5.96
CA PHE A 188 42.66 -26.67 -4.96
C PHE A 188 41.33 -26.38 -4.26
N PRO A 189 40.20 -26.76 -4.88
CA PRO A 189 38.89 -26.57 -4.28
C PRO A 189 38.78 -27.29 -2.93
N ALA A 190 38.25 -26.60 -1.93
CA ALA A 190 38.02 -27.09 -0.57
C ALA A 190 39.28 -27.68 0.12
N TRP A 191 40.45 -27.11 -0.16
CA TRP A 191 41.68 -27.56 0.49
C TRP A 191 41.65 -27.35 2.01
N GLU A 192 42.09 -28.35 2.77
CA GLU A 192 42.05 -28.31 4.25
C GLU A 192 42.81 -27.10 4.84
N LEU A 193 43.86 -26.62 4.16
CA LEU A 193 44.60 -25.44 4.61
C LEU A 193 43.91 -24.12 4.24
N SER A 194 43.11 -24.06 3.17
CA SER A 194 42.46 -22.82 2.70
C SER A 194 41.20 -22.48 3.51
N LYS A 195 40.42 -23.49 3.92
CA LYS A 195 39.18 -23.34 4.70
C LYS A 195 39.29 -22.37 5.90
N PRO A 196 40.22 -22.56 6.87
CA PRO A 196 40.33 -21.67 8.02
C PRO A 196 40.75 -20.24 7.65
N ARG A 197 41.41 -20.02 6.50
CA ARG A 197 41.78 -18.67 6.03
C ARG A 197 40.60 -17.93 5.42
N PHE A 198 39.72 -18.63 4.69
CA PHE A 198 38.44 -18.06 4.27
C PHE A 198 37.58 -17.69 5.47
N GLU A 199 37.52 -18.55 6.49
CA GLU A 199 36.79 -18.26 7.73
C GLU A 199 37.36 -17.03 8.45
N ASN A 200 38.69 -16.93 8.57
CA ASN A 200 39.35 -15.78 9.17
C ASN A 200 39.14 -14.49 8.34
N LEU A 201 39.15 -14.59 7.00
CA LEU A 201 38.86 -13.45 6.13
C LEU A 201 37.46 -12.87 6.41
N LEU A 202 36.43 -13.72 6.47
CA LEU A 202 35.06 -13.29 6.79
C LEU A 202 34.98 -12.64 8.18
N LEU A 203 35.73 -13.17 9.15
CA LEU A 203 35.76 -12.65 10.51
C LEU A 203 36.43 -11.27 10.59
N VAL A 204 37.58 -11.10 9.93
CA VAL A 204 38.31 -9.82 9.89
C VAL A 204 37.52 -8.77 9.10
N GLU A 205 36.98 -9.14 7.93
CA GLU A 205 36.17 -8.23 7.12
C GLU A 205 34.91 -7.79 7.86
N SER A 206 34.19 -8.70 8.53
CA SER A 206 33.01 -8.33 9.33
C SER A 206 33.36 -7.32 10.43
N GLY A 207 34.49 -7.49 11.11
CA GLY A 207 34.99 -6.54 12.11
C GLY A 207 35.42 -5.18 11.53
N LEU A 208 35.89 -5.13 10.29
CA LEU A 208 36.20 -3.87 9.59
C LEU A 208 34.91 -3.15 9.18
N ARG A 209 33.99 -3.85 8.52
CA ARG A 209 32.67 -3.33 8.11
C ARG A 209 31.88 -2.77 9.28
N ALA A 210 31.90 -3.47 10.42
CA ALA A 210 31.23 -3.00 11.64
C ALA A 210 31.84 -1.69 12.16
N ARG A 211 33.17 -1.52 12.09
CA ARG A 211 33.85 -0.28 12.49
C ARG A 211 33.55 0.89 11.54
N ASP A 212 33.35 0.60 10.26
CA ASP A 212 33.00 1.59 9.24
C ASP A 212 31.50 1.97 9.26
N GLY A 213 30.71 1.35 10.15
CA GLY A 213 29.27 1.61 10.30
C GLY A 213 28.37 0.76 9.39
N ASP A 214 28.94 -0.11 8.54
CA ASP A 214 28.20 -1.04 7.68
C ASP A 214 27.86 -2.34 8.43
N ILE A 215 27.04 -2.19 9.48
CA ILE A 215 26.81 -3.26 10.45
C ILE A 215 25.95 -4.40 9.87
N TYR A 216 25.04 -4.11 8.93
CA TYR A 216 24.23 -5.16 8.28
C TYR A 216 25.06 -6.04 7.35
N ALA A 217 26.03 -5.46 6.62
CA ALA A 217 26.98 -6.25 5.84
C ALA A 217 27.87 -7.08 6.77
N ALA A 218 28.32 -6.51 7.89
CA ALA A 218 29.09 -7.26 8.89
C ALA A 218 28.33 -8.50 9.41
N LEU A 219 27.04 -8.35 9.77
CA LEU A 219 26.21 -9.48 10.19
C LEU A 219 25.96 -10.50 9.07
N ALA A 220 25.88 -10.07 7.81
CA ALA A 220 25.75 -10.99 6.67
C ALA A 220 27.01 -11.84 6.46
N LEU A 221 28.20 -11.26 6.64
CA LEU A 221 29.47 -11.99 6.60
C LEU A 221 29.58 -13.00 7.75
N LEU A 222 29.09 -12.65 8.94
CA LEU A 222 29.02 -13.60 10.05
C LEU A 222 28.01 -14.74 9.81
N ASP A 223 26.87 -14.46 9.16
CA ASP A 223 25.93 -15.52 8.74
C ASP A 223 26.59 -16.47 7.71
N GLU A 224 27.38 -15.94 6.77
CA GLU A 224 28.15 -16.76 5.85
C GLU A 224 29.18 -17.62 6.57
N LEU A 225 29.91 -17.04 7.54
CA LEU A 225 30.85 -17.78 8.38
C LEU A 225 30.14 -18.88 9.18
N ALA A 226 28.96 -18.62 9.73
CA ALA A 226 28.15 -19.62 10.43
C ALA A 226 27.72 -20.79 9.52
N ASN A 227 27.33 -20.49 8.28
CA ASN A 227 26.99 -21.52 7.29
C ASN A 227 28.19 -22.39 6.90
N ARG A 228 29.40 -21.85 6.96
CA ARG A 228 30.65 -22.59 6.68
C ARG A 228 31.13 -23.40 7.89
N ASN A 229 31.22 -22.76 9.05
CA ASN A 229 31.73 -23.35 10.29
C ASN A 229 31.10 -22.72 11.53
N ILE A 230 29.96 -23.26 11.96
CA ILE A 230 29.25 -22.83 13.17
C ILE A 230 30.04 -23.06 14.47
N ASN A 231 31.04 -23.96 14.45
CA ASN A 231 31.84 -24.31 15.63
C ASN A 231 33.08 -23.40 15.81
N ASN A 232 33.23 -22.37 14.97
CA ASN A 232 34.33 -21.42 15.11
C ASN A 232 34.22 -20.68 16.47
N PRO A 233 35.26 -20.73 17.33
CA PRO A 233 35.19 -20.19 18.69
C PRO A 233 35.01 -18.67 18.75
N GLU A 234 35.42 -17.93 17.72
CA GLU A 234 35.31 -16.47 17.68
C GLU A 234 33.97 -15.99 17.11
N LEU A 235 33.23 -16.86 16.41
CA LEU A 235 31.97 -16.49 15.75
C LEU A 235 30.89 -16.06 16.76
N ARG A 236 30.68 -16.85 17.82
CA ARG A 236 29.69 -16.59 18.87
C ARG A 236 29.92 -15.22 19.55
N PRO A 237 31.10 -14.91 20.12
CA PRO A 237 31.32 -13.60 20.75
C PRO A 237 31.20 -12.44 19.75
N ARG A 238 31.65 -12.61 18.49
CA ARG A 238 31.60 -11.54 17.48
C ARG A 238 30.18 -11.16 17.08
N PHE A 239 29.28 -12.14 16.98
CA PHE A 239 27.85 -11.88 16.76
C PHE A 239 27.26 -10.99 17.85
N GLY A 240 27.57 -11.32 19.11
CA GLY A 240 27.13 -10.54 20.28
C GLY A 240 27.67 -9.11 20.27
N GLU A 241 28.98 -8.94 20.03
CA GLU A 241 29.66 -7.64 20.00
C GLU A 241 29.09 -6.70 18.92
N ILE A 242 28.83 -7.22 17.73
CA ILE A 242 28.34 -6.41 16.59
C ILE A 242 26.85 -6.11 16.72
N ALA A 243 26.05 -7.06 17.20
CA ALA A 243 24.59 -6.88 17.29
C ALA A 243 24.13 -6.12 18.54
N ALA A 244 24.85 -6.19 19.67
CA ALA A 244 24.40 -5.58 20.92
C ALA A 244 24.16 -4.05 20.83
N PRO A 245 25.07 -3.24 20.25
CA PRO A 245 24.84 -1.80 20.10
C PRO A 245 23.64 -1.48 19.20
N LEU A 246 23.40 -2.27 18.15
CA LEU A 246 22.24 -2.08 17.29
C LEU A 246 20.92 -2.38 18.00
N ILE A 247 20.89 -3.41 18.84
CA ILE A 247 19.71 -3.71 19.65
C ILE A 247 19.49 -2.57 20.65
N GLU A 248 20.55 -2.07 21.28
CA GLU A 248 20.48 -0.94 22.22
C GLU A 248 19.93 0.33 21.56
N ILE A 249 20.46 0.70 20.39
CA ILE A 249 19.98 1.83 19.60
C ILE A 249 18.52 1.63 19.18
N ALA A 250 18.18 0.45 18.64
CA ALA A 250 16.80 0.16 18.22
C ALA A 250 15.81 0.25 19.38
N VAL A 251 16.18 -0.23 20.57
CA VAL A 251 15.36 -0.11 21.79
C VAL A 251 15.26 1.35 22.26
N ALA A 252 16.36 2.11 22.22
CA ALA A 252 16.38 3.53 22.58
C ALA A 252 15.50 4.38 21.64
N ASP A 253 15.52 4.07 20.35
CA ASP A 253 14.70 4.69 19.31
C ASP A 253 13.24 4.18 19.30
N LYS A 254 12.89 3.23 20.18
CA LYS A 254 11.59 2.55 20.25
C LYS A 254 11.22 1.73 19.01
N ASP A 255 12.18 1.39 18.15
CA ASP A 255 12.02 0.45 17.04
C ASP A 255 12.14 -1.00 17.52
N PHE A 256 11.12 -1.45 18.24
CA PHE A 256 11.07 -2.79 18.83
C PHE A 256 10.98 -3.90 17.78
N ASN A 257 10.47 -3.60 16.57
CA ASN A 257 10.46 -4.55 15.45
C ASN A 257 11.88 -4.89 15.01
N LYS A 258 12.71 -3.87 14.79
CA LYS A 258 14.13 -4.05 14.46
C LYS A 258 14.90 -4.74 15.58
N ALA A 259 14.64 -4.38 16.84
CA ALA A 259 15.23 -5.06 17.99
C ALA A 259 14.89 -6.56 18.02
N ARG A 260 13.62 -6.93 17.85
CA ARG A 260 13.18 -8.34 17.76
C ARG A 260 13.80 -9.07 16.58
N TYR A 261 13.87 -8.43 15.41
CA TYR A 261 14.50 -9.02 14.23
C TYR A 261 15.97 -9.37 14.49
N LEU A 262 16.73 -8.43 15.08
CA LEU A 262 18.15 -8.65 15.43
C LEU A 262 18.31 -9.76 16.47
N ILE A 263 17.50 -9.76 17.53
CA ILE A 263 17.48 -10.81 18.56
C ILE A 263 17.16 -12.18 17.92
N SER A 264 16.13 -12.25 17.08
CA SER A 264 15.73 -13.49 16.39
C SER A 264 16.81 -13.99 15.45
N ARG A 265 17.55 -13.09 14.79
CA ARG A 265 18.68 -13.45 13.92
C ARG A 265 19.79 -14.12 14.73
N ILE A 266 20.16 -13.56 15.89
CA ILE A 266 21.16 -14.18 16.79
C ILE A 266 20.68 -15.56 17.25
N GLU A 267 19.45 -15.67 17.77
CA GLU A 267 18.90 -16.94 18.28
C GLU A 267 18.80 -18.03 17.22
N LYS A 268 18.55 -17.65 15.95
CA LYS A 268 18.48 -18.60 14.84
C LYS A 268 19.83 -19.27 14.58
N VAL A 269 20.93 -18.55 14.79
CA VAL A 269 22.30 -19.07 14.61
C VAL A 269 22.80 -19.73 15.90
N PHE A 270 22.63 -19.07 17.04
CA PHE A 270 23.05 -19.52 18.36
C PHE A 270 21.89 -19.49 19.36
N PRO A 271 21.16 -20.61 19.51
CA PRO A 271 20.11 -20.71 20.51
C PRO A 271 20.64 -20.46 21.93
N GLY A 272 20.01 -19.56 22.68
CA GLY A 272 20.41 -19.22 24.05
C GLY A 272 21.70 -18.39 24.14
N HIS A 273 21.98 -17.56 23.14
CA HIS A 273 23.10 -16.63 23.17
C HIS A 273 22.94 -15.60 24.32
N GLU A 274 24.04 -15.19 24.96
CA GLU A 274 24.05 -14.32 26.14
C GLU A 274 23.39 -12.96 25.85
N THR A 275 23.81 -12.27 24.78
CA THR A 275 23.22 -11.00 24.30
C THR A 275 21.73 -11.12 23.99
N ALA A 276 21.32 -12.16 23.25
CA ALA A 276 19.93 -12.35 22.90
C ALA A 276 19.07 -12.60 24.15
N THR A 277 19.51 -13.49 25.04
CA THR A 277 18.82 -13.79 26.30
C THR A 277 18.69 -12.55 27.19
N LEU A 278 19.75 -11.74 27.29
CA LEU A 278 19.74 -10.48 28.04
C LEU A 278 18.67 -9.51 27.51
N TRP A 279 18.67 -9.25 26.21
CA TRP A 279 17.73 -8.30 25.60
C TRP A 279 16.30 -8.83 25.56
N GLN A 280 16.11 -10.14 25.32
CA GLN A 280 14.81 -10.79 25.50
C GLN A 280 14.27 -10.59 26.92
N GLY A 281 15.10 -10.80 27.94
CA GLY A 281 14.73 -10.59 29.34
C GLY A 281 14.34 -9.13 29.61
N ARG A 282 15.17 -8.17 29.19
CA ARG A 282 14.89 -6.73 29.37
C ARG A 282 13.59 -6.31 28.70
N MET A 283 13.40 -6.65 27.43
CA MET A 283 12.20 -6.28 26.67
C MET A 283 10.95 -6.96 27.21
N ARG A 284 11.04 -8.22 27.67
CA ARG A 284 9.95 -8.89 28.39
C ARG A 284 9.60 -8.17 29.68
N SER A 285 10.58 -7.80 30.50
CA SER A 285 10.32 -7.05 31.74
C SER A 285 9.66 -5.69 31.47
N MET A 286 10.06 -4.99 30.40
CA MET A 286 9.41 -3.75 29.97
C MET A 286 7.95 -3.98 29.58
N ALA A 287 7.68 -5.01 28.76
CA ALA A 287 6.33 -5.36 28.34
C ALA A 287 5.46 -5.81 29.52
N ASP A 288 5.98 -6.64 30.42
CA ASP A 288 5.26 -7.11 31.61
C ASP A 288 4.95 -5.96 32.58
N SER A 289 5.83 -4.95 32.71
CA SER A 289 5.56 -3.74 33.49
C SER A 289 4.34 -3.00 32.93
N LEU A 290 4.30 -2.77 31.62
CA LEU A 290 3.18 -2.09 30.97
C LEU A 290 1.88 -2.91 31.07
N LEU A 291 1.94 -4.24 31.00
CA LEU A 291 0.76 -5.10 31.20
C LEU A 291 0.24 -5.05 32.65
N ASN A 292 1.13 -4.92 33.64
CA ASN A 292 0.71 -4.74 35.03
C ASN A 292 0.05 -3.37 35.24
N ASP A 293 0.58 -2.32 34.62
CA ASP A 293 -0.03 -0.98 34.64
C ASP A 293 -1.40 -1.00 33.93
N ALA A 294 -1.51 -1.69 32.80
CA ALA A 294 -2.77 -1.91 32.09
C ALA A 294 -3.81 -2.63 32.96
N LYS A 295 -3.37 -3.64 33.73
CA LYS A 295 -4.23 -4.34 34.68
C LYS A 295 -4.70 -3.44 35.82
N GLN A 296 -3.84 -2.55 36.31
CA GLN A 296 -4.21 -1.54 37.30
C GLN A 296 -5.25 -0.56 36.74
N GLN A 297 -5.07 -0.05 35.52
CA GLN A 297 -6.04 0.84 34.87
C GLN A 297 -7.38 0.14 34.60
N THR A 298 -7.35 -1.14 34.22
CA THR A 298 -8.57 -1.96 34.09
C THR A 298 -9.35 -2.02 35.42
N SER A 299 -8.66 -2.13 36.56
CA SER A 299 -9.32 -2.12 37.88
C SER A 299 -9.90 -0.77 38.29
N GLN A 300 -9.45 0.31 37.64
CA GLN A 300 -9.95 1.67 37.82
C GLN A 300 -11.07 2.02 36.82
N HIS A 301 -11.52 1.06 35.99
CA HIS A 301 -12.46 1.24 34.89
C HIS A 301 -11.96 2.17 33.76
N GLU A 302 -10.65 2.43 33.69
CA GLU A 302 -9.99 3.20 32.63
C GLU A 302 -9.62 2.29 31.45
N PHE A 303 -10.63 1.75 30.77
CA PHE A 303 -10.44 0.67 29.79
C PHE A 303 -9.67 1.09 28.52
N ALA A 304 -9.85 2.33 28.05
CA ALA A 304 -9.17 2.83 26.87
C ALA A 304 -7.65 2.93 27.10
N ALA A 305 -7.26 3.61 28.18
CA ALA A 305 -5.86 3.73 28.59
C ALA A 305 -5.22 2.35 28.85
N ALA A 306 -5.98 1.42 29.46
CA ALA A 306 -5.52 0.06 29.70
C ALA A 306 -5.24 -0.69 28.39
N ALA A 307 -6.12 -0.58 27.40
CA ALA A 307 -5.91 -1.19 26.08
C ALA A 307 -4.69 -0.59 25.36
N ASP A 308 -4.49 0.73 25.42
CA ASP A 308 -3.32 1.39 24.85
C ASP A 308 -2.00 0.90 25.48
N LEU A 309 -1.96 0.76 26.81
CA LEU A 309 -0.79 0.19 27.51
C LEU A 309 -0.56 -1.28 27.12
N ALA A 310 -1.64 -2.05 26.98
CA ALA A 310 -1.57 -3.45 26.57
C ALA A 310 -1.00 -3.59 25.14
N TRP A 311 -1.44 -2.77 24.19
CA TRP A 311 -0.87 -2.74 22.83
C TRP A 311 0.57 -2.25 22.80
N LYS A 312 0.92 -1.24 23.61
CA LYS A 312 2.33 -0.81 23.77
C LYS A 312 3.21 -1.95 24.30
N ALA A 313 2.72 -2.75 25.23
CA ALA A 313 3.43 -3.94 25.70
C ALA A 313 3.65 -4.98 24.59
N GLU A 314 2.59 -5.32 23.84
CA GLU A 314 2.66 -6.28 22.74
C GLU A 314 3.61 -5.80 21.62
N ALA A 315 3.63 -4.49 21.35
CA ALA A 315 4.54 -3.86 20.42
C ALA A 315 6.01 -3.92 20.87
N ILE A 316 6.31 -4.04 22.17
CA ILE A 316 7.67 -4.22 22.71
C ILE A 316 8.08 -5.68 22.65
N TRP A 317 7.30 -6.59 23.23
CA TRP A 317 7.58 -8.01 23.20
C TRP A 317 6.27 -8.81 23.21
N PRO A 318 6.04 -9.71 22.24
CA PRO A 318 4.81 -10.50 22.16
C PRO A 318 4.56 -11.29 23.44
N SER A 319 3.36 -11.12 23.99
CA SER A 319 2.95 -11.77 25.22
C SER A 319 2.80 -13.28 25.05
N SER A 320 3.13 -14.05 26.11
CA SER A 320 3.00 -15.51 26.13
C SER A 320 2.47 -16.00 27.48
N GLY A 321 1.88 -17.20 27.51
CA GLY A 321 1.33 -17.78 28.74
C GLY A 321 0.33 -16.87 29.45
N ASN A 322 0.59 -16.58 30.73
CA ASN A 322 -0.27 -15.73 31.55
C ASN A 322 -0.32 -14.27 31.08
N SER A 323 0.80 -13.70 30.62
CA SER A 323 0.82 -12.32 30.09
C SER A 323 -0.08 -12.19 28.87
N ARG A 324 -0.18 -13.23 28.02
CA ARG A 324 -1.09 -13.25 26.86
C ARG A 324 -2.56 -13.28 27.29
N ALA A 325 -2.88 -14.00 28.37
CA ALA A 325 -4.23 -14.01 28.92
C ALA A 325 -4.63 -12.63 29.48
N ILE A 326 -3.71 -11.95 30.16
CA ILE A 326 -3.92 -10.57 30.65
C ILE A 326 -4.13 -9.62 29.47
N PHE A 327 -3.23 -9.62 28.48
CA PHE A 327 -3.34 -8.83 27.27
C PHE A 327 -4.70 -9.02 26.58
N ALA A 328 -5.07 -10.27 26.31
CA ALA A 328 -6.33 -10.59 25.63
C ALA A 328 -7.56 -10.14 26.43
N GLN A 329 -7.56 -10.27 27.76
CA GLN A 329 -8.67 -9.82 28.60
C GLN A 329 -8.79 -8.29 28.64
N THR A 330 -7.67 -7.58 28.72
CA THR A 330 -7.66 -6.10 28.75
C THR A 330 -8.11 -5.53 27.41
N VAL A 331 -7.52 -5.99 26.29
CA VAL A 331 -7.86 -5.47 24.95
C VAL A 331 -9.28 -5.86 24.54
N ALA A 332 -9.77 -7.05 24.94
CA ALA A 332 -11.12 -7.46 24.60
C ALA A 332 -12.18 -6.47 25.08
N ARG A 333 -12.00 -5.83 26.24
CA ARG A 333 -12.97 -4.89 26.82
C ARG A 333 -13.05 -3.56 26.06
N HIS A 334 -11.95 -3.09 25.50
CA HIS A 334 -11.87 -1.84 24.72
C HIS A 334 -11.18 -2.12 23.39
N GLN A 335 -11.95 -2.71 22.47
CA GLN A 335 -11.45 -3.02 21.14
C GLN A 335 -11.41 -1.74 20.30
N VAL A 336 -10.24 -1.47 19.73
CA VAL A 336 -10.01 -0.37 18.79
C VAL A 336 -9.94 -0.97 17.38
N LEU A 337 -10.69 -0.40 16.45
CA LEU A 337 -10.62 -0.72 15.03
C LEU A 337 -9.81 0.36 14.33
N HIS A 338 -8.63 0.01 13.80
CA HIS A 338 -7.81 0.93 13.01
C HIS A 338 -8.24 0.90 11.53
N VAL A 339 -8.62 2.05 11.00
CA VAL A 339 -9.15 2.20 9.64
C VAL A 339 -8.31 3.17 8.85
N ALA A 340 -7.83 2.74 7.68
CA ALA A 340 -7.16 3.64 6.75
C ALA A 340 -8.17 4.33 5.84
N ILE A 341 -8.07 5.65 5.72
CA ILE A 341 -8.92 6.49 4.88
C ILE A 341 -8.07 7.40 4.00
N ASP A 342 -8.59 7.73 2.82
CA ASP A 342 -7.90 8.64 1.88
C ASP A 342 -8.16 10.13 2.23
N GLU A 343 -9.24 10.45 2.97
CA GLU A 343 -9.62 11.82 3.34
C GLU A 343 -10.26 11.91 4.74
N SER A 344 -9.80 12.88 5.53
CA SER A 344 -10.31 13.20 6.88
C SER A 344 -11.57 14.08 6.89
N ARG A 345 -12.20 14.20 8.07
CA ARG A 345 -13.43 14.97 8.30
C ARG A 345 -13.22 16.48 8.12
N GLY A 346 -14.24 17.14 7.57
CA GLY A 346 -14.45 18.58 7.75
C GLY A 346 -13.53 19.50 6.94
N SER A 347 -12.86 18.98 5.91
CA SER A 347 -12.22 19.86 4.93
C SER A 347 -13.33 20.56 4.14
N GLU A 348 -13.59 21.84 4.44
CA GLU A 348 -14.41 22.67 3.56
C GLU A 348 -13.72 22.71 2.19
N ILE A 349 -14.36 22.10 1.21
CA ILE A 349 -13.86 22.03 -0.16
C ILE A 349 -14.90 22.56 -1.14
N VAL A 350 -14.42 22.94 -2.32
CA VAL A 350 -15.23 23.54 -3.40
C VAL A 350 -16.23 22.59 -4.06
N TYR A 351 -16.30 21.32 -3.66
CA TYR A 351 -17.14 20.31 -4.30
C TYR A 351 -18.65 20.49 -3.98
N PRO A 352 -19.54 20.53 -4.99
CA PRO A 352 -20.91 21.06 -4.82
C PRO A 352 -21.95 20.02 -4.34
N SER A 353 -21.54 18.82 -3.92
CA SER A 353 -22.48 17.76 -3.51
C SER A 353 -21.88 16.85 -2.45
N PRO A 354 -22.69 16.16 -1.62
CA PRO A 354 -22.16 15.20 -0.65
C PRO A 354 -21.32 14.11 -1.33
N ARG A 355 -20.22 13.72 -0.69
CA ARG A 355 -19.27 12.70 -1.15
C ARG A 355 -19.41 11.40 -0.35
N GLU A 356 -18.81 10.34 -0.86
CA GLU A 356 -18.72 9.06 -0.14
C GLU A 356 -18.02 9.19 1.22
N SER A 357 -17.02 10.08 1.35
CA SER A 357 -16.38 10.37 2.64
C SER A 357 -17.33 11.01 3.65
N ASP A 358 -18.27 11.85 3.20
CA ASP A 358 -19.28 12.47 4.04
C ASP A 358 -20.34 11.45 4.47
N GLU A 359 -20.81 10.58 3.56
CA GLU A 359 -21.75 9.50 3.88
C GLU A 359 -21.15 8.48 4.85
N ARG A 360 -19.89 8.08 4.65
CA ARG A 360 -19.14 7.20 5.54
C ARG A 360 -19.08 7.75 6.97
N GLN A 361 -18.84 9.05 7.12
CA GLN A 361 -18.79 9.70 8.44
C GLN A 361 -20.18 9.82 9.08
N ARG A 362 -21.21 10.12 8.28
CA ARG A 362 -22.59 10.07 8.75
C ARG A 362 -22.96 8.68 9.25
N GLU A 363 -22.58 7.61 8.55
CA GLU A 363 -22.87 6.23 8.97
C GLU A 363 -22.25 5.85 10.33
N LEU A 364 -21.08 6.40 10.66
CA LEU A 364 -20.45 6.18 11.97
C LEU A 364 -21.19 6.86 13.11
N VAL A 365 -21.69 8.07 12.88
CA VAL A 365 -22.26 8.91 13.94
C VAL A 365 -23.77 8.75 14.03
N GLU A 366 -24.45 8.81 12.89
CA GLU A 366 -25.90 8.87 12.76
C GLU A 366 -26.50 7.48 12.52
N VAL A 367 -27.67 7.23 13.12
CA VAL A 367 -28.49 6.05 12.84
C VAL A 367 -29.82 6.53 12.29
N SER A 368 -30.12 6.17 11.06
CA SER A 368 -31.44 6.43 10.47
C SER A 368 -32.51 5.49 11.04
N LEU A 369 -33.79 5.88 11.00
CA LEU A 369 -34.87 4.98 11.46
C LEU A 369 -34.87 3.64 10.71
N PHE A 370 -34.48 3.66 9.43
CA PHE A 370 -34.22 2.48 8.62
C PHE A 370 -32.84 2.57 7.98
N GLU A 371 -32.17 1.42 7.87
CA GLU A 371 -30.86 1.29 7.24
C GLU A 371 -30.89 0.15 6.20
N PRO A 372 -30.16 0.30 5.09
CA PRO A 372 -29.98 -0.77 4.10
C PRO A 372 -29.22 -1.96 4.71
N THR A 373 -29.66 -3.17 4.36
CA THR A 373 -29.09 -4.42 4.88
C THR A 373 -28.44 -5.27 3.82
N SER A 374 -29.07 -5.33 2.66
CA SER A 374 -28.62 -6.07 1.49
C SER A 374 -29.32 -5.48 0.27
N ALA A 375 -28.71 -5.66 -0.89
CA ALA A 375 -29.33 -5.31 -2.16
C ALA A 375 -29.03 -6.39 -3.20
N ASP A 376 -30.02 -6.62 -4.05
CA ASP A 376 -29.90 -7.43 -5.27
C ASP A 376 -30.46 -6.65 -6.47
N GLU A 377 -31.67 -6.93 -6.91
CA GLU A 377 -32.44 -6.03 -7.77
C GLU A 377 -33.12 -4.94 -6.96
N MET A 378 -33.50 -5.25 -5.71
CA MET A 378 -34.17 -4.39 -4.74
C MET A 378 -33.26 -4.16 -3.53
N THR A 379 -33.47 -3.04 -2.82
CA THR A 379 -32.80 -2.79 -1.55
C THR A 379 -33.69 -3.20 -0.39
N TYR A 380 -33.12 -3.95 0.55
CA TYR A 380 -33.79 -4.42 1.74
C TYR A 380 -33.36 -3.61 2.95
N PHE A 381 -34.33 -3.21 3.76
CA PHE A 381 -34.11 -2.34 4.91
C PHE A 381 -34.46 -3.04 6.22
N ARG A 382 -33.87 -2.54 7.31
CA ARG A 382 -34.26 -2.89 8.67
C ARG A 382 -34.29 -1.65 9.55
N SER A 383 -35.00 -1.75 10.66
CA SER A 383 -34.92 -0.76 11.73
C SER A 383 -34.23 -1.33 12.97
N SER A 384 -33.36 -0.52 13.57
CA SER A 384 -32.81 -0.77 14.89
C SER A 384 -33.68 -0.16 16.01
N TYR A 385 -34.69 0.64 15.66
CA TYR A 385 -35.61 1.29 16.59
C TYR A 385 -36.99 0.64 16.64
N PHE A 386 -37.48 0.12 15.50
CA PHE A 386 -38.75 -0.59 15.43
C PHE A 386 -38.56 -2.10 15.59
N GLU A 387 -39.48 -2.71 16.33
CA GLU A 387 -39.61 -4.17 16.45
C GLU A 387 -40.55 -4.71 15.38
N ILE A 388 -41.68 -4.02 15.17
CA ILE A 388 -42.73 -4.36 14.21
C ILE A 388 -43.23 -3.07 13.56
N TRP A 389 -43.52 -3.11 12.26
CA TRP A 389 -44.26 -2.08 11.56
C TRP A 389 -45.30 -2.74 10.66
N ASP A 390 -46.57 -2.68 11.05
CA ASP A 390 -47.65 -3.38 10.37
C ASP A 390 -48.48 -2.39 9.55
N PRO A 391 -48.49 -2.51 8.21
CA PRO A 391 -49.43 -1.79 7.37
C PRO A 391 -50.86 -2.26 7.63
N THR A 392 -51.73 -1.31 7.93
CA THR A 392 -53.18 -1.48 8.08
C THR A 392 -53.92 -0.57 7.11
N ASP A 393 -55.24 -0.72 6.99
CA ASP A 393 -56.07 0.05 6.04
C ASP A 393 -55.49 0.07 4.61
N LEU A 394 -55.10 -1.11 4.09
CA LEU A 394 -54.48 -1.28 2.77
C LEU A 394 -53.21 -0.42 2.58
N GLY A 395 -52.45 -0.17 3.66
CA GLY A 395 -51.22 0.62 3.66
C GLY A 395 -51.43 2.13 3.88
N ARG A 396 -52.68 2.59 4.07
CA ARG A 396 -52.96 4.00 4.42
C ARG A 396 -52.62 4.32 5.86
N GLU A 397 -52.53 3.32 6.72
CA GLU A 397 -52.09 3.47 8.10
C GLU A 397 -50.98 2.46 8.37
N VAL A 398 -49.97 2.86 9.16
CA VAL A 398 -48.95 1.93 9.66
C VAL A 398 -48.82 2.17 11.15
N VAL A 399 -48.83 1.07 11.90
CA VAL A 399 -48.56 1.08 13.34
C VAL A 399 -47.15 0.56 13.56
N PHE A 400 -46.32 1.39 14.19
CA PHE A 400 -44.94 1.07 14.56
C PHE A 400 -44.88 0.76 16.06
N THR A 401 -44.32 -0.39 16.39
CA THR A 401 -43.95 -0.78 17.75
C THR A 401 -42.45 -0.57 17.92
N LEU A 402 -42.07 0.31 18.84
CA LEU A 402 -40.67 0.62 19.15
C LEU A 402 -40.10 -0.43 20.11
N ARG A 403 -38.81 -0.69 19.96
CA ARG A 403 -38.06 -1.57 20.86
C ARG A 403 -37.94 -0.96 22.25
N GLU A 404 -38.30 -1.73 23.27
CA GLU A 404 -38.15 -1.34 24.68
C GLU A 404 -36.83 -1.83 25.30
N THR A 405 -36.16 -2.77 24.63
CA THR A 405 -34.87 -3.29 25.04
C THR A 405 -33.91 -3.29 23.86
N ARG A 406 -32.61 -3.27 24.18
CA ARG A 406 -31.53 -3.32 23.20
C ARG A 406 -30.57 -4.46 23.55
N PRO A 407 -30.05 -5.20 22.55
CA PRO A 407 -28.90 -6.06 22.75
C PRO A 407 -27.72 -5.29 23.33
N THR A 408 -26.86 -5.97 24.08
CA THR A 408 -25.71 -5.34 24.76
C THR A 408 -24.78 -4.62 23.78
N TRP A 409 -24.62 -5.17 22.58
CA TRP A 409 -23.77 -4.63 21.52
C TRP A 409 -24.39 -3.44 20.76
N GLN A 410 -25.63 -3.05 21.02
CA GLN A 410 -26.17 -1.82 20.40
C GLN A 410 -25.80 -0.60 21.25
N SER A 411 -25.10 0.36 20.66
CA SER A 411 -24.66 1.59 21.29
C SER A 411 -25.75 2.66 21.28
N GLN A 412 -26.63 2.64 20.28
CA GLN A 412 -27.69 3.63 20.13
C GLN A 412 -28.62 3.72 21.35
N PRO A 413 -29.11 4.94 21.68
CA PRO A 413 -30.11 5.12 22.72
C PRO A 413 -31.47 4.57 22.28
N LEU A 414 -32.29 4.16 23.25
CA LEU A 414 -33.70 3.86 22.98
C LEU A 414 -34.45 5.17 22.72
N LEU A 415 -35.29 5.17 21.70
CA LEU A 415 -36.15 6.30 21.35
C LEU A 415 -37.57 6.04 21.83
N THR A 416 -38.29 7.12 22.12
CA THR A 416 -39.73 7.09 22.43
C THR A 416 -40.56 7.50 21.22
N ALA A 417 -41.80 7.04 21.16
CA ALA A 417 -42.74 7.39 20.10
C ALA A 417 -42.95 8.91 19.99
N ASN A 418 -42.92 9.64 21.12
CA ASN A 418 -42.99 11.11 21.14
C ASN A 418 -41.79 11.76 20.43
N GLN A 419 -40.57 11.29 20.69
CA GLN A 419 -39.38 11.84 20.04
C GLN A 419 -39.40 11.64 18.52
N ILE A 420 -39.84 10.46 18.06
CA ILE A 420 -40.01 10.17 16.64
C ILE A 420 -41.14 11.02 16.04
N ALA A 421 -42.28 11.13 16.73
CA ALA A 421 -43.41 11.94 16.28
C ALA A 421 -43.06 13.43 16.15
N ASP A 422 -42.31 13.97 17.11
CA ASP A 422 -41.83 15.37 17.06
C ASP A 422 -40.88 15.60 15.90
N ALA A 423 -39.94 14.66 15.67
CA ALA A 423 -39.02 14.74 14.54
C ALA A 423 -39.74 14.67 13.19
N LEU A 424 -40.73 13.78 13.06
CA LEU A 424 -41.62 13.73 11.89
C LEU A 424 -42.41 15.03 11.73
N GLY A 425 -42.98 15.55 12.82
CA GLY A 425 -43.72 16.81 12.84
C GLY A 425 -42.91 17.97 12.28
N ARG A 426 -41.64 18.11 12.70
CA ARG A 426 -40.72 19.13 12.16
C ARG A 426 -40.43 18.92 10.68
N ARG A 427 -40.19 17.69 10.26
CA ARG A 427 -39.95 17.38 8.83
C ARG A 427 -41.18 17.59 7.96
N MET A 428 -42.39 17.60 8.53
CA MET A 428 -43.62 17.94 7.81
C MET A 428 -43.96 19.44 7.87
N ASP A 429 -43.32 20.23 8.73
CA ASP A 429 -43.60 21.65 8.91
C ASP A 429 -42.77 22.50 7.92
N PRO A 430 -43.39 23.22 6.96
CA PRO A 430 -42.69 24.05 5.99
C PRO A 430 -41.85 25.19 6.59
N THR A 431 -42.09 25.54 7.86
CA THR A 431 -41.30 26.56 8.57
C THR A 431 -40.07 26.01 9.27
N SER A 432 -39.94 24.68 9.35
CA SER A 432 -38.80 24.02 9.97
C SER A 432 -37.58 24.01 9.05
N PRO A 433 -36.35 24.21 9.57
CA PRO A 433 -35.13 24.01 8.79
C PRO A 433 -34.92 22.54 8.38
N LEU A 434 -35.63 21.60 9.03
CA LEU A 434 -35.58 20.17 8.70
C LEU A 434 -36.72 19.75 7.75
N PHE A 435 -37.47 20.70 7.18
CA PHE A 435 -38.60 20.39 6.33
C PHE A 435 -38.22 19.50 5.14
N ASP A 436 -38.98 18.43 4.97
CA ASP A 436 -38.93 17.53 3.84
C ASP A 436 -40.30 17.56 3.15
N SER A 437 -40.36 18.25 2.02
CA SER A 437 -41.61 18.42 1.26
C SER A 437 -42.12 17.11 0.68
N ARG A 438 -41.25 16.13 0.40
CA ARG A 438 -41.68 14.80 -0.02
C ARG A 438 -42.34 14.07 1.15
N LEU A 439 -41.71 14.03 2.32
CA LEU A 439 -42.31 13.41 3.51
C LEU A 439 -43.66 14.06 3.86
N GLY A 440 -43.71 15.41 3.88
CA GLY A 440 -44.94 16.17 4.14
C GLY A 440 -46.06 15.93 3.13
N SER A 441 -45.74 15.50 1.90
CA SER A 441 -46.74 15.12 0.90
C SER A 441 -47.30 13.71 1.09
N PHE A 442 -46.52 12.80 1.67
CA PHE A 442 -46.94 11.42 1.95
C PHE A 442 -47.72 11.31 3.26
N VAL A 443 -47.26 11.97 4.32
CA VAL A 443 -47.80 11.80 5.67
C VAL A 443 -48.93 12.79 5.92
N ARG A 444 -50.09 12.27 6.36
CA ARG A 444 -51.26 13.07 6.72
C ARG A 444 -51.28 13.43 8.20
N GLU A 445 -50.97 12.44 9.04
CA GLU A 445 -51.13 12.52 10.48
C GLU A 445 -50.14 11.56 11.15
N VAL A 446 -49.52 12.03 12.22
CA VAL A 446 -48.69 11.23 13.10
C VAL A 446 -49.32 11.29 14.49
N SER A 447 -49.64 10.14 15.05
CA SER A 447 -50.33 10.02 16.33
C SER A 447 -49.59 9.05 17.25
N VAL A 448 -49.32 9.47 18.47
CA VAL A 448 -48.68 8.64 19.49
C VAL A 448 -49.76 7.93 20.30
N ARG A 449 -49.74 6.60 20.33
CA ARG A 449 -50.71 5.78 21.09
C ARG A 449 -50.21 5.44 22.48
N SER A 450 -48.91 5.20 22.61
CA SER A 450 -48.21 4.95 23.87
C SER A 450 -46.75 5.39 23.74
N PRO A 451 -45.93 5.40 24.81
CA PRO A 451 -44.50 5.70 24.72
C PRO A 451 -43.72 4.82 23.73
N SER A 452 -44.19 3.61 23.43
CA SER A 452 -43.57 2.63 22.53
C SER A 452 -44.42 2.33 21.27
N GLU A 453 -45.56 3.00 21.06
CA GLU A 453 -46.42 2.78 19.89
C GLU A 453 -46.73 4.10 19.17
N LEU A 454 -46.35 4.16 17.90
CA LEU A 454 -46.57 5.28 17.00
C LEU A 454 -47.46 4.82 15.84
N LYS A 455 -48.44 5.63 15.46
CA LYS A 455 -49.24 5.41 14.25
C LYS A 455 -49.03 6.55 13.27
N ILE A 456 -48.71 6.20 12.03
CA ILE A 456 -48.64 7.13 10.89
C ILE A 456 -49.80 6.84 9.96
N ARG A 457 -50.57 7.86 9.61
CA ARG A 457 -51.58 7.82 8.55
C ARG A 457 -51.06 8.60 7.35
N PHE A 458 -51.13 7.98 6.19
CA PHE A 458 -50.64 8.56 4.95
C PHE A 458 -51.78 9.20 4.14
N SER A 459 -51.47 10.32 3.49
CA SER A 459 -52.30 10.93 2.45
C SER A 459 -52.34 10.06 1.19
N ARG A 460 -51.23 9.37 0.91
CA ARG A 460 -51.04 8.41 -0.19
C ARG A 460 -50.13 7.28 0.27
N VAL A 461 -50.42 6.04 -0.13
CA VAL A 461 -49.65 4.87 0.32
C VAL A 461 -48.24 4.94 -0.30
N PRO A 462 -47.16 5.04 0.51
CA PRO A 462 -45.80 4.99 -0.02
C PRO A 462 -45.47 3.57 -0.51
N LEU A 463 -44.71 3.46 -1.60
CA LEU A 463 -44.25 2.17 -2.12
C LEU A 463 -43.14 1.55 -1.26
N SER A 464 -42.33 2.38 -0.62
CA SER A 464 -41.34 1.98 0.38
C SER A 464 -41.41 2.93 1.57
N ILE A 465 -41.95 2.44 2.68
CA ILE A 465 -42.03 3.20 3.94
C ILE A 465 -40.63 3.36 4.52
N GLU A 466 -39.83 2.31 4.40
CA GLU A 466 -38.49 2.20 4.94
C GLU A 466 -37.58 3.27 4.35
N SER A 467 -37.58 3.40 3.03
CA SER A 467 -36.77 4.41 2.33
C SER A 467 -37.29 5.83 2.60
N LEU A 468 -38.61 6.02 2.70
CA LEU A 468 -39.22 7.32 3.01
C LEU A 468 -38.84 7.82 4.42
N LEU A 469 -38.63 6.89 5.36
CA LEU A 469 -38.27 7.17 6.74
C LEU A 469 -36.75 7.05 7.00
N ARG A 470 -35.92 7.05 5.95
CA ARG A 470 -34.46 6.93 6.06
C ARG A 470 -33.81 8.26 6.44
N PHE A 471 -33.96 8.66 7.69
CA PHE A 471 -33.27 9.82 8.25
C PHE A 471 -33.04 9.68 9.76
N PRO A 472 -32.07 10.42 10.33
CA PRO A 472 -31.85 10.45 11.76
C PRO A 472 -32.87 11.30 12.51
N ILE A 473 -33.01 11.03 13.81
CA ILE A 473 -33.88 11.72 14.75
C ILE A 473 -33.11 12.84 15.46
N ILE A 474 -33.60 14.07 15.25
CA ILE A 474 -33.04 15.29 15.82
C ILE A 474 -34.07 15.89 16.78
N ALA A 475 -33.66 16.13 18.02
CA ALA A 475 -34.44 16.83 19.05
C ALA A 475 -34.35 18.34 18.92
N ALA A 476 -35.42 19.03 19.35
CA ALA A 476 -35.38 20.48 19.53
C ALA A 476 -34.46 20.88 20.70
N PRO A 477 -33.89 22.10 20.65
CA PRO A 477 -33.28 22.71 21.84
C PRO A 477 -34.32 22.72 22.97
N ARG A 478 -33.92 22.28 24.17
CA ARG A 478 -34.73 22.52 25.37
C ARG A 478 -34.77 24.03 25.59
N ILE A 479 -35.93 24.65 25.42
CA ILE A 479 -36.17 25.97 26.02
C ILE A 479 -36.20 25.70 27.53
N VAL A 480 -35.13 26.06 28.23
CA VAL A 480 -35.13 26.10 29.68
C VAL A 480 -36.03 27.27 30.05
N ASP A 481 -37.29 26.98 30.37
CA ASP A 481 -38.15 27.96 31.02
C ASP A 481 -37.49 28.34 32.35
N ASN A 482 -36.97 29.57 32.42
CA ASN A 482 -36.38 30.16 33.62
C ASN A 482 -37.45 30.50 34.69
N GLU A 483 -38.44 29.62 34.88
CA GLU A 483 -39.45 29.74 35.94
C GLU A 483 -39.68 28.39 36.62
N LYS A 484 -38.64 27.93 37.32
CA LYS A 484 -38.66 27.31 38.67
C LYS A 484 -37.39 26.47 38.85
N SER A 485 -36.37 27.08 39.45
CA SER A 485 -35.23 26.32 39.96
C SER A 485 -35.66 25.58 41.23
N ASP A 486 -36.06 24.32 41.10
CA ASP A 486 -35.87 23.36 42.19
C ASP A 486 -34.47 22.76 42.04
N ALA A 487 -33.58 23.23 42.90
CA ALA A 487 -32.21 22.77 43.00
C ALA A 487 -32.19 21.37 43.64
N THR A 488 -32.03 20.32 42.83
CA THR A 488 -31.29 19.07 43.15
C THR A 488 -31.37 18.08 41.99
N ALA A 489 -30.57 18.31 40.95
CA ALA A 489 -30.15 17.26 40.02
C ALA A 489 -28.83 17.67 39.36
N THR A 490 -27.72 17.25 39.95
CA THR A 490 -26.42 17.25 39.30
C THR A 490 -26.45 16.24 38.15
N LEU A 491 -26.64 16.74 36.94
CA LEU A 491 -26.30 16.05 35.70
C LEU A 491 -25.09 16.75 35.11
N GLU A 492 -23.99 16.02 34.98
CA GLU A 492 -22.75 16.48 34.37
C GLU A 492 -22.96 16.79 32.87
N PRO A 493 -22.24 17.79 32.32
CA PRO A 493 -22.46 18.25 30.95
C PRO A 493 -21.83 17.28 29.95
N SER A 494 -22.66 16.55 29.22
CA SER A 494 -22.25 15.85 28.00
C SER A 494 -21.90 16.89 26.92
N ALA A 495 -20.67 16.83 26.40
CA ALA A 495 -20.15 17.72 25.38
C ALA A 495 -21.11 17.86 24.18
N GLU A 496 -21.63 19.06 24.01
CA GLU A 496 -22.56 19.43 22.95
C GLU A 496 -21.81 19.48 21.60
N MET A 497 -22.21 18.63 20.65
CA MET A 497 -21.92 18.84 19.24
C MET A 497 -22.71 20.06 18.78
N ILE A 498 -22.01 21.16 18.50
CA ILE A 498 -22.56 22.31 17.77
C ILE A 498 -22.57 21.92 16.28
N PRO A 499 -23.74 21.79 15.62
CA PRO A 499 -23.77 21.82 14.16
C PRO A 499 -23.37 23.22 13.67
N ALA A 500 -22.68 23.30 12.53
CA ALA A 500 -22.24 24.56 11.94
C ALA A 500 -23.40 25.55 11.63
N ASP A 501 -24.65 25.08 11.65
CA ASP A 501 -25.84 25.91 11.63
C ASP A 501 -26.34 26.13 13.06
N GLY A 502 -26.33 27.39 13.52
CA GLY A 502 -26.62 27.86 14.88
C GLY A 502 -28.03 27.59 15.44
N THR A 503 -28.63 26.44 15.16
CA THR A 503 -29.81 25.90 15.83
C THR A 503 -29.33 24.86 16.85
N GLY A 504 -29.56 25.08 18.14
CA GLY A 504 -29.21 24.17 19.25
C GLY A 504 -29.97 22.83 19.26
N ALA A 505 -30.09 22.18 18.10
CA ALA A 505 -30.76 20.91 17.90
C ALA A 505 -29.80 19.76 18.23
N THR A 506 -30.27 18.77 19.00
CA THR A 506 -29.45 17.64 19.45
C THR A 506 -29.78 16.39 18.65
N LEU A 507 -28.79 15.79 18.00
CA LEU A 507 -28.93 14.49 17.34
C LEU A 507 -29.16 13.40 18.40
N LEU A 508 -30.31 12.73 18.37
CA LEU A 508 -30.67 11.68 19.33
C LEU A 508 -30.31 10.29 18.85
N SER A 509 -30.46 10.02 17.56
CA SER A 509 -30.20 8.70 16.99
C SER A 509 -28.72 8.55 16.62
N THR A 510 -27.87 8.37 17.63
CA THR A 510 -26.42 8.27 17.47
C THR A 510 -25.90 6.85 17.68
N ARG A 511 -24.78 6.51 17.03
CA ARG A 511 -24.08 5.22 17.19
C ARG A 511 -22.72 5.40 17.87
N PHE A 512 -21.86 6.24 17.30
CA PHE A 512 -20.60 6.67 17.90
C PHE A 512 -20.63 8.19 18.10
N LYS A 513 -20.00 8.65 19.17
CA LYS A 513 -19.67 10.05 19.39
C LYS A 513 -18.25 10.33 18.91
N LEU A 514 -18.04 11.56 18.47
CA LEU A 514 -16.71 12.04 18.14
C LEU A 514 -15.82 12.02 19.39
N GLY A 515 -14.65 11.40 19.29
CA GLY A 515 -13.58 11.43 20.26
C GLY A 515 -12.53 12.49 19.91
N GLU A 516 -11.26 12.16 20.13
CA GLU A 516 -10.13 13.01 19.75
C GLU A 516 -10.00 13.08 18.22
N ALA A 517 -9.74 14.28 17.70
CA ALA A 517 -9.46 14.51 16.29
C ALA A 517 -8.18 15.35 16.18
N ASP A 518 -7.26 14.91 15.33
CA ASP A 518 -6.03 15.62 15.01
C ASP A 518 -5.85 15.72 13.49
N ASN A 519 -4.71 16.25 13.05
CA ASN A 519 -4.43 16.41 11.61
C ASN A 519 -4.19 15.07 10.89
N THR A 520 -4.02 13.97 11.62
CA THR A 520 -3.68 12.65 11.09
C THR A 520 -4.84 11.66 11.14
N GLY A 521 -5.87 11.94 11.94
CA GLY A 521 -6.97 11.02 12.13
C GLY A 521 -8.09 11.52 13.03
N THR A 522 -9.10 10.68 13.19
CA THR A 522 -10.27 10.96 14.02
C THR A 522 -10.71 9.68 14.73
N SER A 523 -10.92 9.79 16.04
CA SER A 523 -11.45 8.71 16.87
C SER A 523 -12.96 8.86 17.05
N TYR A 524 -13.67 7.74 17.01
CA TYR A 524 -15.11 7.63 17.22
C TYR A 524 -15.35 6.62 18.34
N LEU A 525 -15.92 7.09 19.45
CA LEU A 525 -16.17 6.28 20.63
C LEU A 525 -17.62 5.84 20.67
N ARG A 526 -17.88 4.61 21.09
CA ARG A 526 -19.24 4.08 21.20
C ARG A 526 -20.10 5.00 22.09
N GLU A 527 -21.26 5.41 21.61
CA GLU A 527 -22.14 6.37 22.33
C GLU A 527 -22.50 5.84 23.72
N ARG A 528 -22.95 4.58 23.78
CA ARG A 528 -23.17 3.86 25.03
C ARG A 528 -22.25 2.65 25.09
N PRO A 529 -21.35 2.57 26.09
CA PRO A 529 -20.45 1.44 26.23
C PRO A 529 -21.20 0.16 26.57
N GLU A 530 -20.60 -0.98 26.24
CA GLU A 530 -21.08 -2.30 26.66
C GLU A 530 -20.95 -2.47 28.19
N PRO A 531 -21.83 -3.26 28.82
CA PRO A 531 -21.75 -3.52 30.25
C PRO A 531 -20.46 -4.28 30.62
N ASP A 532 -19.95 -4.03 31.83
CA ASP A 532 -18.77 -4.72 32.34
C ASP A 532 -19.07 -6.18 32.70
N GLY A 533 -18.02 -7.01 32.76
CA GLY A 533 -18.12 -8.41 33.17
C GLY A 533 -18.63 -9.38 32.09
N LEU A 534 -18.79 -8.95 30.84
CA LEU A 534 -19.02 -9.86 29.73
C LEU A 534 -17.80 -10.76 29.51
N ASP A 535 -18.06 -11.92 28.89
CA ASP A 535 -17.01 -12.78 28.36
C ASP A 535 -16.17 -11.97 27.35
N PRO A 536 -14.82 -12.01 27.41
CA PRO A 536 -13.93 -11.32 26.46
C PRO A 536 -14.31 -11.53 24.99
N SER A 537 -14.83 -12.71 24.63
CA SER A 537 -15.23 -13.03 23.26
C SER A 537 -16.54 -12.37 22.79
N LYS A 538 -17.27 -11.72 23.71
CA LYS A 538 -18.59 -11.10 23.45
C LYS A 538 -18.54 -9.57 23.37
N TYR A 539 -17.41 -8.95 23.70
CA TYR A 539 -17.23 -7.53 23.47
C TYR A 539 -17.02 -7.25 21.98
N HIS A 540 -17.41 -6.06 21.57
CA HIS A 540 -17.29 -5.56 20.20
C HIS A 540 -16.45 -4.29 20.16
N VAL A 541 -16.25 -3.75 18.97
CA VAL A 541 -15.55 -2.47 18.74
C VAL A 541 -16.12 -1.39 19.66
N ALA A 542 -15.25 -0.85 20.52
CA ALA A 542 -15.54 0.25 21.43
C ALA A 542 -15.11 1.61 20.84
N GLU A 543 -14.09 1.58 19.99
CA GLU A 543 -13.52 2.75 19.34
C GLU A 543 -13.18 2.45 17.88
N VAL A 544 -13.57 3.34 16.96
CA VAL A 544 -13.12 3.32 15.57
C VAL A 544 -12.12 4.48 15.41
N ARG A 545 -10.89 4.17 15.02
CA ARG A 545 -9.86 5.17 14.76
C ARG A 545 -9.57 5.22 13.28
N GLU A 546 -9.92 6.33 12.66
CA GLU A 546 -9.64 6.59 11.26
C GLU A 546 -8.31 7.34 11.13
N GLU A 547 -7.42 6.82 10.29
CA GLU A 547 -6.11 7.39 10.01
C GLU A 547 -6.05 7.79 8.53
N SER A 548 -5.75 9.07 8.28
CA SER A 548 -5.73 9.65 6.94
C SER A 548 -4.36 9.50 6.30
N PHE A 549 -4.32 8.94 5.10
CA PHE A 549 -3.09 8.77 4.33
C PHE A 549 -3.14 9.59 3.06
N THR A 550 -2.07 10.35 2.78
CA THR A 550 -1.94 11.11 1.53
C THR A 550 -1.24 10.30 0.44
N ASP A 551 -0.33 9.40 0.80
CA ASP A 551 0.34 8.47 -0.12
C ASP A 551 -0.25 7.07 -0.02
N ARG A 552 -0.77 6.56 -1.15
CA ARG A 552 -1.33 5.21 -1.23
C ARG A 552 -0.29 4.12 -0.91
N ASN A 553 0.99 4.34 -1.22
CA ASN A 553 2.01 3.34 -0.90
C ASN A 553 2.30 3.25 0.60
N GLU A 554 2.27 4.38 1.31
CA GLU A 554 2.37 4.40 2.77
C GLU A 554 1.18 3.67 3.41
N LEU A 555 -0.04 3.99 2.97
CA LEU A 555 -1.26 3.28 3.39
C LEU A 555 -1.11 1.76 3.24
N LEU A 556 -0.71 1.29 2.05
CA LEU A 556 -0.57 -0.15 1.79
C LEU A 556 0.53 -0.78 2.65
N LYS A 557 1.63 -0.07 2.93
CA LYS A 557 2.69 -0.55 3.84
C LYS A 557 2.17 -0.71 5.26
N SER A 558 1.38 0.24 5.77
CA SER A 558 0.79 0.18 7.12
C SER A 558 -0.22 -0.97 7.25
N VAL A 559 -1.02 -1.22 6.21
CA VAL A 559 -1.90 -2.41 6.14
C VAL A 559 -1.08 -3.71 6.17
N ILE A 560 -0.02 -3.82 5.36
CA ILE A 560 0.83 -5.03 5.30
C ILE A 560 1.59 -5.26 6.62
N ARG A 561 1.99 -4.20 7.32
CA ARG A 561 2.63 -4.26 8.66
C ARG A 561 1.65 -4.65 9.76
N GLY A 562 0.35 -4.58 9.50
CA GLY A 562 -0.71 -4.91 10.45
C GLY A 562 -1.05 -3.80 11.43
N GLU A 563 -0.65 -2.56 11.12
CA GLU A 563 -1.01 -1.32 11.84
C GLU A 563 -2.48 -0.94 11.60
N ILE A 564 -3.01 -1.29 10.42
CA ILE A 564 -4.40 -1.05 10.01
C ILE A 564 -5.16 -2.38 9.98
N ASP A 565 -6.36 -2.40 10.57
CA ASP A 565 -7.24 -3.58 10.61
C ASP A 565 -8.25 -3.59 9.46
N TYR A 566 -8.59 -2.41 8.92
CA TYR A 566 -9.64 -2.24 7.93
C TYR A 566 -9.27 -1.17 6.87
N LEU A 567 -9.44 -1.53 5.60
CA LEU A 567 -9.35 -0.62 4.45
C LEU A 567 -10.72 -0.63 3.73
N PRO A 568 -11.49 0.47 3.79
CA PRO A 568 -12.81 0.54 3.17
C PRO A 568 -12.81 0.45 1.64
N ASN A 569 -11.76 0.94 0.98
CA ASN A 569 -11.72 1.01 -0.47
C ASN A 569 -10.40 0.47 -1.03
N LEU A 570 -10.49 -0.57 -1.86
CA LEU A 570 -9.40 -1.04 -2.72
C LEU A 570 -9.54 -0.50 -4.13
N LEU A 571 -8.41 -0.12 -4.71
CA LEU A 571 -8.36 0.16 -6.15
C LEU A 571 -8.49 -1.16 -6.93
N PRO A 572 -9.15 -1.17 -8.10
CA PRO A 572 -9.47 -2.41 -8.82
C PRO A 572 -8.26 -3.31 -9.12
N TRP A 573 -7.08 -2.74 -9.35
CA TRP A 573 -5.85 -3.48 -9.61
C TRP A 573 -5.17 -4.04 -8.35
N GLU A 574 -5.59 -3.63 -7.16
CA GLU A 574 -5.07 -4.12 -5.86
C GLU A 574 -5.80 -5.39 -5.40
N VAL A 575 -7.04 -5.59 -5.88
CA VAL A 575 -7.98 -6.62 -5.41
C VAL A 575 -7.39 -8.03 -5.46
N ASP A 576 -6.79 -8.41 -6.58
CA ASP A 576 -6.26 -9.78 -6.75
C ASP A 576 -5.06 -10.06 -5.84
N ALA A 577 -4.22 -9.04 -5.60
CA ALA A 577 -3.07 -9.16 -4.71
C ALA A 577 -3.52 -9.39 -3.26
N PHE A 578 -4.54 -8.66 -2.80
CA PHE A 578 -5.11 -8.87 -1.47
C PHE A 578 -5.89 -10.17 -1.34
N LYS A 579 -6.61 -10.61 -2.40
CA LYS A 579 -7.28 -11.93 -2.42
C LYS A 579 -6.28 -13.08 -2.31
N ALA A 580 -5.08 -12.93 -2.86
CA ALA A 580 -4.02 -13.94 -2.77
C ALA A 580 -3.31 -13.97 -1.39
N ALA A 581 -3.42 -12.90 -0.60
CA ALA A 581 -2.74 -12.77 0.68
C ALA A 581 -3.55 -13.43 1.82
N PRO A 582 -3.00 -14.45 2.53
CA PRO A 582 -3.75 -15.22 3.52
C PRO A 582 -4.06 -14.49 4.84
N ALA A 583 -3.43 -13.33 5.07
CA ALA A 583 -3.60 -12.51 6.26
C ALA A 583 -4.90 -11.67 6.24
N PHE A 584 -5.50 -11.52 5.06
CA PHE A 584 -6.63 -10.62 4.83
C PHE A 584 -7.87 -11.38 4.37
N GLN A 585 -9.02 -10.77 4.58
CA GLN A 585 -10.28 -11.15 3.96
C GLN A 585 -10.75 -9.98 3.10
N VAL A 586 -10.98 -10.24 1.81
CA VAL A 586 -11.46 -9.25 0.85
C VAL A 586 -12.94 -9.54 0.60
N ARG A 587 -13.80 -8.52 0.73
CA ARG A 587 -15.23 -8.64 0.45
C ARG A 587 -15.67 -7.60 -0.55
N GLU A 588 -16.57 -8.01 -1.44
CA GLU A 588 -17.22 -7.15 -2.42
C GLU A 588 -18.42 -6.47 -1.76
N TYR A 589 -18.58 -5.16 -1.98
CA TYR A 589 -19.80 -4.46 -1.59
C TYR A 589 -21.01 -4.98 -2.38
N ALA A 590 -22.19 -4.92 -1.78
CA ALA A 590 -23.42 -5.38 -2.42
C ALA A 590 -23.79 -4.54 -3.66
N LEU A 591 -23.47 -3.25 -3.63
CA LEU A 591 -23.70 -2.31 -4.72
C LEU A 591 -22.36 -1.80 -5.28
N PRO A 592 -22.22 -1.74 -6.61
CA PRO A 592 -21.07 -1.08 -7.24
C PRO A 592 -21.21 0.45 -7.14
N ILE A 593 -20.09 1.16 -7.29
CA ILE A 593 -20.10 2.61 -7.40
C ILE A 593 -20.29 3.03 -8.86
N THR A 594 -21.25 3.92 -9.09
CA THR A 594 -21.57 4.42 -10.42
C THR A 594 -20.92 5.78 -10.64
N HIS A 595 -20.14 5.90 -11.72
CA HIS A 595 -19.53 7.15 -12.13
C HIS A 595 -20.42 7.85 -13.16
N VAL A 596 -20.70 9.13 -12.91
CA VAL A 596 -21.58 9.94 -13.75
C VAL A 596 -21.04 11.36 -13.91
N ILE A 597 -21.48 12.03 -14.97
CA ILE A 597 -21.40 13.49 -15.07
C ILE A 597 -22.80 14.05 -14.96
N THR A 598 -23.03 14.83 -13.91
CA THR A 598 -24.27 15.58 -13.71
C THR A 598 -24.11 16.99 -14.25
N PHE A 599 -25.19 17.56 -14.77
CA PHE A 599 -25.23 18.94 -15.18
C PHE A 599 -25.82 19.78 -14.06
N ASN A 600 -25.29 20.99 -13.90
CA ASN A 600 -25.91 21.96 -13.04
C ASN A 600 -27.27 22.38 -13.64
N PRO A 601 -28.40 22.13 -12.95
CA PRO A 601 -29.71 22.40 -13.52
C PRO A 601 -30.05 23.90 -13.58
N LEU A 602 -29.24 24.76 -12.97
CA LEU A 602 -29.35 26.22 -13.05
C LEU A 602 -28.32 26.85 -14.01
N SER A 603 -27.46 26.06 -14.66
CA SER A 603 -26.51 26.59 -15.65
C SER A 603 -27.23 27.02 -16.94
N GLU A 604 -27.08 28.30 -17.28
CA GLU A 604 -27.58 28.87 -18.54
C GLU A 604 -26.76 28.41 -19.76
N ARG A 605 -25.59 27.78 -19.56
CA ARG A 605 -24.66 27.42 -20.63
C ARG A 605 -24.93 26.05 -21.25
N ILE A 606 -25.58 25.13 -20.54
CA ILE A 606 -25.70 23.71 -20.91
C ILE A 606 -27.14 23.24 -21.19
N VAL A 607 -28.01 24.20 -21.53
CA VAL A 607 -29.46 23.97 -21.76
C VAL A 607 -29.73 23.17 -23.05
N ASN A 608 -28.85 23.27 -24.05
CA ASN A 608 -29.05 22.63 -25.35
C ASN A 608 -28.83 21.09 -25.30
N ALA A 609 -29.85 20.32 -25.65
CA ALA A 609 -29.78 18.86 -25.71
C ALA A 609 -28.70 18.33 -26.66
N GLN A 610 -28.54 18.93 -27.85
CA GLN A 610 -27.54 18.51 -28.83
C GLN A 610 -26.12 18.71 -28.28
N MET A 611 -25.91 19.75 -27.47
CA MET A 611 -24.65 20.01 -26.78
C MET A 611 -24.35 18.91 -25.75
N ARG A 612 -25.31 18.56 -24.88
CA ARG A 612 -25.15 17.46 -23.91
C ARG A 612 -24.90 16.11 -24.57
N ARG A 613 -25.65 15.81 -25.63
CA ARG A 613 -25.46 14.57 -26.41
C ARG A 613 -24.10 14.54 -27.09
N ALA A 614 -23.64 15.66 -27.65
CA ALA A 614 -22.30 15.77 -28.23
C ALA A 614 -21.21 15.43 -27.20
N LEU A 615 -21.32 15.97 -25.97
CA LEU A 615 -20.40 15.63 -24.88
C LEU A 615 -20.45 14.13 -24.55
N SER A 616 -21.65 13.54 -24.45
CA SER A 616 -21.81 12.11 -24.14
C SER A 616 -21.22 11.17 -25.20
N PHE A 617 -21.47 11.41 -26.50
CA PHE A 617 -20.97 10.57 -27.59
C PHE A 617 -19.46 10.72 -27.84
N ALA A 618 -18.86 11.82 -27.37
CA ALA A 618 -17.42 12.05 -27.45
C ALA A 618 -16.62 11.28 -26.38
N VAL A 619 -17.26 10.74 -25.35
CA VAL A 619 -16.56 9.99 -24.29
C VAL A 619 -16.34 8.55 -24.73
N ASN A 620 -15.07 8.15 -24.85
CA ASN A 620 -14.72 6.74 -25.04
C ASN A 620 -14.70 6.00 -23.69
N ARG A 621 -15.89 5.63 -23.21
CA ARG A 621 -16.13 5.00 -21.90
C ARG A 621 -15.28 3.75 -21.70
N GLU A 622 -15.34 2.80 -22.64
CA GLU A 622 -14.63 1.54 -22.53
C GLU A 622 -13.10 1.74 -22.50
N ALA A 623 -12.57 2.64 -23.34
CA ALA A 623 -11.14 2.92 -23.34
C ALA A 623 -10.67 3.56 -22.03
N ILE A 624 -11.42 4.54 -21.50
CA ILE A 624 -11.08 5.17 -20.21
C ILE A 624 -11.18 4.14 -19.08
N LEU A 625 -12.27 3.39 -19.03
CA LEU A 625 -12.53 2.38 -18.00
C LEU A 625 -11.39 1.36 -17.92
N LYS A 626 -11.00 0.75 -19.05
CA LYS A 626 -9.96 -0.28 -19.06
C LYS A 626 -8.55 0.26 -18.76
N SER A 627 -8.19 1.44 -19.26
CA SER A 627 -6.81 1.94 -19.15
C SER A 627 -6.54 2.79 -17.91
N ILE A 628 -7.53 3.51 -17.40
CA ILE A 628 -7.37 4.49 -16.30
C ILE A 628 -8.00 3.95 -15.01
N ILE A 629 -9.29 3.62 -15.06
CA ILE A 629 -10.07 3.29 -13.86
C ILE A 629 -9.75 1.88 -13.34
N LEU A 630 -9.79 0.87 -14.22
CA LEU A 630 -9.54 -0.52 -13.82
C LEU A 630 -8.07 -0.92 -13.95
N ARG A 631 -7.36 -0.32 -14.91
CA ARG A 631 -6.02 -0.75 -15.36
C ARG A 631 -5.97 -2.25 -15.71
N ASP A 632 -7.09 -2.77 -16.21
CA ASP A 632 -7.30 -4.16 -16.58
C ASP A 632 -7.98 -4.23 -17.96
N GLN A 633 -7.34 -4.91 -18.91
CA GLN A 633 -7.89 -5.10 -20.26
C GLN A 633 -9.10 -6.03 -20.28
N ALA A 634 -9.23 -6.93 -19.30
CA ALA A 634 -10.36 -7.84 -19.20
C ALA A 634 -11.60 -7.21 -18.55
N MET A 635 -11.47 -6.00 -17.98
CA MET A 635 -12.54 -5.28 -17.29
C MET A 635 -13.30 -6.14 -16.27
N ARG A 636 -12.57 -6.91 -15.44
CA ARG A 636 -13.19 -7.90 -14.54
C ARG A 636 -14.08 -7.29 -13.46
N TYR A 637 -13.73 -6.10 -12.99
CA TYR A 637 -14.36 -5.42 -11.85
C TYR A 637 -15.08 -4.12 -12.24
N GLY A 638 -15.47 -3.97 -13.51
CA GLY A 638 -16.23 -2.79 -13.91
C GLY A 638 -16.73 -2.86 -15.34
N ARG A 639 -17.72 -2.03 -15.67
CA ARG A 639 -18.40 -2.03 -16.96
C ARG A 639 -19.05 -0.69 -17.29
N PRO A 640 -19.15 -0.29 -18.56
CA PRO A 640 -19.91 0.89 -18.95
C PRO A 640 -21.38 0.79 -18.54
N THR A 641 -21.97 1.89 -18.10
CA THR A 641 -23.36 1.95 -17.63
C THR A 641 -24.21 2.90 -18.49
N SER A 642 -25.53 2.71 -18.48
CA SER A 642 -26.52 3.56 -19.17
C SER A 642 -27.32 4.45 -18.22
N ALA A 643 -27.20 4.24 -16.91
CA ALA A 643 -28.00 4.90 -15.89
C ALA A 643 -27.12 5.41 -14.73
N PRO A 644 -27.64 6.31 -13.87
CA PRO A 644 -26.95 6.71 -12.65
C PRO A 644 -27.06 5.69 -11.50
N TRP A 645 -27.89 4.66 -11.64
CA TRP A 645 -27.97 3.53 -10.72
C TRP A 645 -27.31 2.29 -11.34
N HIS A 646 -27.07 1.28 -10.51
CA HIS A 646 -26.40 0.06 -10.95
C HIS A 646 -27.24 -0.75 -11.96
N LEU A 647 -26.59 -1.44 -12.90
CA LEU A 647 -27.24 -2.13 -14.02
C LEU A 647 -28.19 -3.27 -13.57
N LYS A 648 -27.97 -3.84 -12.39
CA LYS A 648 -28.85 -4.87 -11.81
C LYS A 648 -30.09 -4.31 -11.12
N SER A 649 -30.18 -2.99 -10.95
CA SER A 649 -31.32 -2.35 -10.29
C SER A 649 -32.61 -2.61 -11.05
N TYR A 650 -33.71 -2.77 -10.32
CA TYR A 650 -35.05 -2.85 -10.91
C TYR A 650 -35.40 -1.62 -11.77
N ALA A 651 -34.74 -0.47 -11.57
CA ALA A 651 -34.91 0.77 -12.34
C ALA A 651 -34.26 0.72 -13.73
N THR A 652 -33.35 -0.23 -13.97
CA THR A 652 -32.63 -0.35 -15.25
C THR A 652 -33.51 -0.97 -16.32
N ASN A 653 -33.95 -0.14 -17.27
CA ASN A 653 -34.57 -0.62 -18.50
C ASN A 653 -33.60 -1.55 -19.27
N PRO A 654 -33.93 -2.85 -19.47
CA PRO A 654 -33.04 -3.80 -20.15
C PRO A 654 -32.77 -3.50 -21.63
N LEU A 655 -33.58 -2.65 -22.26
CA LEU A 655 -33.44 -2.27 -23.67
C LEU A 655 -32.45 -1.12 -23.87
N GLU A 656 -32.17 -0.35 -22.82
CA GLU A 656 -31.25 0.78 -22.89
C GLU A 656 -29.81 0.30 -22.75
N LYS A 657 -28.96 0.79 -23.65
CA LYS A 657 -27.54 0.44 -23.70
C LYS A 657 -26.69 1.66 -23.39
N PRO A 658 -25.49 1.47 -22.81
CA PRO A 658 -24.53 2.56 -22.63
C PRO A 658 -24.24 3.27 -23.98
N PRO A 659 -24.18 4.62 -24.03
CA PRO A 659 -23.92 5.32 -25.27
C PRO A 659 -22.55 4.96 -25.88
N GLU A 660 -22.57 4.48 -27.12
CA GLU A 660 -21.37 4.09 -27.87
C GLU A 660 -20.53 5.32 -28.27
N PHE A 661 -19.21 5.19 -28.20
CA PHE A 661 -18.30 6.26 -28.60
C PHE A 661 -18.40 6.54 -30.12
N ASN A 662 -18.77 7.77 -30.48
CA ASN A 662 -18.87 8.18 -31.88
C ASN A 662 -18.47 9.66 -32.06
N LEU A 663 -17.19 9.88 -32.33
CA LEU A 663 -16.62 11.22 -32.48
C LEU A 663 -17.24 12.02 -33.65
N ARG A 664 -17.63 11.34 -34.74
CA ARG A 664 -18.23 12.00 -35.91
C ARG A 664 -19.63 12.53 -35.59
N LEU A 665 -20.44 11.69 -34.94
CA LEU A 665 -21.75 12.08 -34.45
C LEU A 665 -21.63 13.20 -33.43
N ALA A 666 -20.70 13.09 -32.48
CA ALA A 666 -20.44 14.13 -31.50
C ALA A 666 -20.10 15.49 -32.14
N TYR A 667 -19.22 15.49 -33.15
CA TYR A 667 -18.89 16.70 -33.90
C TYR A 667 -20.10 17.30 -34.64
N ALA A 668 -20.92 16.46 -35.27
CA ALA A 668 -22.14 16.90 -35.96
C ALA A 668 -23.18 17.49 -34.99
N LEU A 669 -23.39 16.86 -33.84
CA LEU A 669 -24.28 17.36 -32.78
C LEU A 669 -23.79 18.69 -32.20
N ARG A 670 -22.48 18.81 -31.96
CA ARG A 670 -21.85 20.06 -31.52
C ARG A 670 -22.06 21.19 -32.54
N PHE A 671 -21.89 20.91 -33.83
CA PHE A 671 -22.16 21.88 -34.89
C PHE A 671 -23.64 22.28 -34.94
N ALA A 672 -24.55 21.32 -34.81
CA ALA A 672 -25.99 21.59 -34.72
C ALA A 672 -26.33 22.48 -33.52
N ALA A 673 -25.71 22.26 -32.37
CA ALA A 673 -25.88 23.09 -31.18
C ALA A 673 -25.42 24.54 -31.39
N GLU A 674 -24.23 24.76 -31.97
CA GLU A 674 -23.76 26.12 -32.30
C GLU A 674 -24.72 26.81 -33.29
N ARG A 675 -25.17 26.08 -34.32
CA ARG A 675 -26.10 26.63 -35.30
C ARG A 675 -27.44 27.02 -34.69
N GLN A 676 -27.95 26.26 -33.72
CA GLN A 676 -29.18 26.60 -33.00
C GLN A 676 -29.03 27.90 -32.19
N LEU A 677 -27.89 28.11 -31.52
CA LEU A 677 -27.61 29.36 -30.81
C LEU A 677 -27.54 30.56 -31.76
N GLN A 678 -26.86 30.41 -32.89
CA GLN A 678 -26.80 31.43 -33.94
C GLN A 678 -28.20 31.79 -34.46
N LEU A 679 -29.04 30.79 -34.74
CA LEU A 679 -30.41 31.02 -35.21
C LEU A 679 -31.29 31.71 -34.15
N ALA A 680 -31.11 31.37 -32.88
CA ALA A 680 -31.82 32.03 -31.78
C ALA A 680 -31.43 33.52 -31.68
N GLU A 681 -30.14 33.83 -31.74
CA GLU A 681 -29.64 35.20 -31.74
C GLU A 681 -30.12 35.98 -32.98
N LEU A 682 -30.06 35.36 -34.16
CA LEU A 682 -30.58 35.96 -35.38
C LEU A 682 -32.07 36.32 -35.25
N THR A 683 -32.86 35.43 -34.62
CA THR A 683 -34.29 35.66 -34.37
C THR A 683 -34.49 36.82 -33.40
N LYS A 684 -33.68 36.93 -32.35
CA LYS A 684 -33.73 38.04 -31.38
C LYS A 684 -33.37 39.38 -32.01
N LEU A 685 -32.35 39.41 -32.87
CA LEU A 685 -31.98 40.61 -33.62
C LEU A 685 -33.07 41.00 -34.61
N GLU A 686 -33.70 40.02 -35.26
CA GLU A 686 -34.83 40.25 -36.17
C GLU A 686 -36.04 40.82 -35.43
N THR A 687 -36.39 40.32 -34.24
CA THR A 687 -37.52 40.85 -33.46
C THR A 687 -37.25 42.25 -32.94
N ALA A 688 -36.02 42.53 -32.48
CA ALA A 688 -35.61 43.87 -32.08
C ALA A 688 -35.66 44.86 -33.26
N ALA A 689 -35.12 44.46 -34.42
CA ALA A 689 -35.14 45.30 -35.62
C ALA A 689 -36.57 45.53 -36.14
N LYS A 690 -37.46 44.53 -36.06
CA LYS A 690 -38.89 44.68 -36.34
C LYS A 690 -39.56 45.70 -35.43
N ALA A 691 -39.28 45.65 -34.13
CA ALA A 691 -39.82 46.62 -33.17
C ALA A 691 -39.34 48.04 -33.49
N THR A 692 -38.05 48.23 -33.77
CA THR A 692 -37.50 49.54 -34.14
C THR A 692 -38.06 50.07 -35.47
N ALA A 693 -38.24 49.21 -36.47
CA ALA A 693 -38.87 49.59 -37.75
C ALA A 693 -40.35 50.00 -37.56
N GLN A 694 -41.05 49.34 -36.65
CA GLN A 694 -42.44 49.68 -36.30
C GLN A 694 -42.55 51.04 -35.59
N GLU A 695 -41.57 51.40 -34.76
CA GLU A 695 -41.49 52.71 -34.08
C GLU A 695 -41.12 53.86 -35.05
N THR A 696 -40.30 53.57 -36.06
CA THR A 696 -39.79 54.56 -37.03
C THR A 696 -40.65 54.70 -38.29
N GLY A 697 -41.58 53.77 -38.54
CA GLY A 697 -42.48 53.78 -39.71
C GLY A 697 -41.89 53.18 -40.99
N ASP A 698 -40.74 52.52 -40.89
CA ASP A 698 -40.03 51.92 -42.02
C ASP A 698 -40.55 50.52 -42.40
N LYS A 699 -40.44 50.14 -43.69
CA LYS A 699 -40.81 48.79 -44.16
C LYS A 699 -39.70 47.78 -43.84
N PHE A 700 -40.00 46.77 -43.03
CA PHE A 700 -39.07 45.70 -42.66
C PHE A 700 -39.24 44.42 -43.50
N ASP A 701 -38.16 43.95 -44.13
CA ASP A 701 -38.11 42.65 -44.83
C ASP A 701 -37.27 41.63 -44.03
N SER A 702 -37.92 40.55 -43.62
CA SER A 702 -37.31 39.49 -42.80
C SER A 702 -36.33 38.62 -43.58
N GLU A 703 -36.56 38.37 -44.87
CA GLU A 703 -35.67 37.52 -45.68
C GLU A 703 -34.38 38.24 -46.04
N ALA A 704 -34.48 39.52 -46.42
CA ALA A 704 -33.32 40.36 -46.66
C ALA A 704 -32.47 40.51 -45.39
N PHE A 705 -33.09 40.73 -44.24
CA PHE A 705 -32.41 40.84 -42.95
C PHE A 705 -31.60 39.57 -42.64
N ARG A 706 -32.22 38.38 -42.73
CA ARG A 706 -31.54 37.10 -42.43
C ARG A 706 -30.37 36.78 -43.37
N LYS A 707 -30.40 37.27 -44.62
CA LYS A 707 -29.31 37.05 -45.58
C LYS A 707 -28.10 37.95 -45.32
N ILE A 708 -28.32 39.15 -44.79
CA ILE A 708 -27.28 40.16 -44.61
C ILE A 708 -26.69 40.10 -43.19
N THR A 709 -27.51 39.73 -42.19
CA THR A 709 -27.09 39.65 -40.79
C THR A 709 -26.28 38.38 -40.52
N ASN A 710 -24.98 38.55 -40.26
CA ASN A 710 -24.09 37.46 -39.86
C ASN A 710 -23.98 37.38 -38.31
N VAL A 711 -24.14 36.17 -37.77
CA VAL A 711 -24.09 35.84 -36.33
C VAL A 711 -22.96 34.85 -35.99
N ASP A 712 -21.97 34.69 -36.87
CA ASP A 712 -20.83 33.75 -36.70
C ASP A 712 -19.97 34.01 -35.45
N TYR A 713 -20.13 35.17 -34.80
CA TYR A 713 -19.48 35.51 -33.53
C TYR A 713 -20.06 34.74 -32.33
N ILE A 714 -21.28 34.20 -32.45
CA ILE A 714 -21.86 33.33 -31.43
C ILE A 714 -21.17 31.97 -31.49
N LYS A 715 -20.42 31.66 -30.43
CA LYS A 715 -19.74 30.38 -30.21
C LYS A 715 -20.34 29.66 -29.01
N LEU A 716 -20.07 28.35 -28.93
CA LEU A 716 -20.40 27.58 -27.74
C LEU A 716 -19.62 28.12 -26.55
N PRO A 717 -20.24 28.24 -25.37
CA PRO A 717 -19.58 28.75 -24.19
C PRO A 717 -18.50 27.78 -23.70
N ARG A 718 -17.46 28.32 -23.07
CA ARG A 718 -16.52 27.56 -22.24
C ARG A 718 -17.25 27.04 -21.01
N LEU A 719 -17.02 25.77 -20.67
CA LEU A 719 -17.70 25.09 -19.58
C LEU A 719 -16.74 24.84 -18.42
N ARG A 720 -17.27 24.86 -17.19
CA ARG A 720 -16.52 24.52 -15.99
C ARG A 720 -17.01 23.20 -15.42
N MET A 721 -16.09 22.27 -15.23
CA MET A 721 -16.37 20.94 -14.72
C MET A 721 -15.65 20.73 -13.41
N VAL A 722 -16.41 20.60 -12.34
CA VAL A 722 -15.89 20.20 -11.02
C VAL A 722 -15.71 18.69 -11.02
N VAL A 723 -14.61 18.21 -10.45
CA VAL A 723 -14.26 16.79 -10.48
C VAL A 723 -14.07 16.26 -9.07
N ASP A 724 -14.63 15.08 -8.79
CA ASP A 724 -14.35 14.31 -7.58
C ASP A 724 -12.82 14.16 -7.41
N PRO A 725 -12.27 14.49 -6.23
CA PRO A 725 -10.81 14.60 -6.02
C PRO A 725 -10.06 13.26 -6.04
N ASP A 726 -10.76 12.14 -6.23
CA ASP A 726 -10.14 10.86 -6.44
C ASP A 726 -9.15 10.87 -7.64
N PRO A 727 -7.92 10.34 -7.48
CA PRO A 727 -6.91 10.38 -8.54
C PRO A 727 -7.37 9.75 -9.86
N THR A 728 -8.14 8.66 -9.81
CA THR A 728 -8.63 8.00 -11.03
C THR A 728 -9.72 8.82 -11.71
N SER A 729 -10.54 9.51 -10.92
CA SER A 729 -11.58 10.44 -11.40
C SER A 729 -10.97 11.66 -12.09
N MET A 730 -9.91 12.23 -11.51
CA MET A 730 -9.15 13.32 -12.11
C MET A 730 -8.47 12.92 -13.43
N GLU A 731 -7.80 11.75 -13.47
CA GLU A 731 -7.20 11.22 -14.70
C GLU A 731 -8.26 10.95 -15.78
N ALA A 732 -9.41 10.40 -15.40
CA ALA A 732 -10.53 10.17 -16.32
C ALA A 732 -11.10 11.48 -16.86
N ALA A 733 -11.32 12.49 -16.01
CA ALA A 733 -11.79 13.81 -16.42
C ALA A 733 -10.81 14.50 -17.38
N ALA A 734 -9.50 14.43 -17.10
CA ALA A 734 -8.45 14.93 -18.00
C ALA A 734 -8.53 14.25 -19.38
N ARG A 735 -8.69 12.92 -19.41
CA ARG A 735 -8.85 12.18 -20.67
C ARG A 735 -10.12 12.56 -21.42
N MET A 736 -11.23 12.80 -20.72
CA MET A 736 -12.47 13.27 -21.34
C MET A 736 -12.31 14.66 -21.94
N ALA A 737 -11.64 15.58 -21.24
CA ALA A 737 -11.33 16.91 -21.75
C ALA A 737 -10.51 16.86 -23.06
N GLU A 738 -9.57 15.91 -23.20
CA GLU A 738 -8.87 15.68 -24.47
C GLU A 738 -9.82 15.29 -25.62
N TYR A 739 -10.80 14.43 -25.37
CA TYR A 739 -11.79 14.05 -26.37
C TYR A 739 -12.72 15.21 -26.75
N TRP A 740 -13.18 15.97 -25.76
CA TRP A 740 -14.03 17.14 -25.99
C TRP A 740 -13.30 18.25 -26.74
N LYS A 741 -12.00 18.44 -26.50
CA LYS A 741 -11.16 19.36 -27.27
C LYS A 741 -11.11 19.00 -28.76
N LYS A 742 -11.13 17.71 -29.13
CA LYS A 742 -11.15 17.26 -30.54
C LYS A 742 -12.42 17.67 -31.28
N ILE A 743 -13.52 17.89 -30.56
CA ILE A 743 -14.78 18.40 -31.10
C ILE A 743 -15.00 19.89 -30.79
N LEU A 744 -13.93 20.60 -30.42
CA LEU A 744 -13.92 22.05 -30.20
C LEU A 744 -14.81 22.51 -29.03
N PHE A 745 -14.89 21.72 -27.96
CA PHE A 745 -15.32 22.21 -26.65
C PHE A 745 -14.11 22.64 -25.81
N GLU A 746 -14.29 23.73 -25.08
CA GLU A 746 -13.33 24.21 -24.08
C GLU A 746 -13.91 23.93 -22.70
N ILE A 747 -13.23 23.07 -21.93
CA ILE A 747 -13.67 22.69 -20.59
C ILE A 747 -12.54 22.94 -19.59
N ASP A 748 -12.87 23.69 -18.55
CA ASP A 748 -12.01 23.95 -17.41
C ASP A 748 -12.29 22.92 -16.32
N LEU A 749 -11.27 22.13 -16.00
CA LEU A 749 -11.34 21.19 -14.90
C LEU A 749 -11.03 21.93 -13.60
N ILE A 750 -11.94 21.84 -12.64
CA ILE A 750 -11.81 22.36 -11.29
C ILE A 750 -11.64 21.16 -10.35
N PRO A 751 -10.43 20.93 -9.81
CA PRO A 751 -10.22 19.94 -8.75
C PRO A 751 -11.15 20.22 -7.57
N GLY A 752 -11.91 19.21 -7.14
CA GLY A 752 -12.89 19.34 -6.07
C GLY A 752 -12.28 19.47 -4.67
N ASP A 753 -11.02 19.10 -4.48
CA ASP A 753 -10.27 19.10 -3.22
C ASP A 753 -9.74 20.49 -2.80
N GLN A 754 -9.94 21.53 -3.61
CA GLN A 754 -9.50 22.87 -3.24
C GLN A 754 -10.23 23.33 -1.97
N LEU A 755 -9.47 23.80 -0.99
CA LEU A 755 -10.02 24.36 0.25
C LEU A 755 -10.90 25.58 -0.04
N GLY A 756 -12.10 25.58 0.50
CA GLY A 756 -13.07 26.67 0.36
C GLY A 756 -14.52 26.20 0.52
N ALA A 757 -15.46 27.14 0.51
CA ALA A 757 -16.88 26.80 0.51
C ALA A 757 -17.28 26.08 -0.80
N PRO A 758 -18.28 25.19 -0.76
CA PRO A 758 -18.86 24.60 -1.96
C PRO A 758 -19.21 25.66 -3.01
N LEU A 759 -18.89 25.39 -4.28
CA LEU A 759 -19.12 26.33 -5.37
C LEU A 759 -20.60 26.67 -5.49
N GLN A 760 -20.90 27.95 -5.70
CA GLN A 760 -22.26 28.39 -5.97
C GLN A 760 -22.73 27.87 -7.33
N ASP A 761 -24.04 27.76 -7.52
CA ASP A 761 -24.63 27.32 -8.79
C ASP A 761 -24.20 28.18 -9.99
N ALA A 762 -23.77 29.42 -9.79
CA ALA A 762 -23.26 30.27 -10.87
C ALA A 762 -21.82 29.92 -11.27
N ASP A 763 -21.11 29.05 -10.55
CA ASP A 763 -19.65 28.85 -10.65
C ASP A 763 -19.21 27.55 -11.33
N TRP A 764 -20.15 26.67 -11.65
CA TRP A 764 -19.86 25.42 -12.35
C TRP A 764 -21.01 25.02 -13.29
N ASP A 765 -20.70 24.19 -14.29
CA ASP A 765 -21.67 23.76 -15.31
C ASP A 765 -21.84 22.23 -15.32
N LEU A 766 -20.77 21.48 -15.04
CA LEU A 766 -20.75 20.02 -14.94
C LEU A 766 -20.09 19.57 -13.64
N CYS A 767 -20.49 18.42 -13.12
CA CYS A 767 -19.84 17.78 -11.98
C CYS A 767 -19.60 16.30 -12.29
N TYR A 768 -18.35 15.83 -12.18
CA TYR A 768 -18.04 14.41 -12.16
C TYR A 768 -18.32 13.87 -10.76
N ARG A 769 -19.19 12.86 -10.65
CA ARG A 769 -19.60 12.28 -9.37
C ARG A 769 -19.41 10.78 -9.36
N ARG A 770 -19.01 10.27 -8.20
CA ARG A 770 -19.13 8.86 -7.83
C ARG A 770 -20.33 8.74 -6.90
N ILE A 771 -21.25 7.83 -7.20
CA ILE A 771 -22.49 7.67 -6.45
C ILE A 771 -22.80 6.18 -6.21
N ARG A 772 -23.23 5.86 -5.01
CA ARG A 772 -23.92 4.61 -4.69
C ARG A 772 -25.41 4.89 -4.49
N MET A 773 -26.21 4.61 -5.51
CA MET A 773 -27.67 4.77 -5.44
C MET A 773 -28.30 3.48 -4.93
N GLU A 774 -28.88 3.52 -3.74
CA GLU A 774 -29.49 2.37 -3.08
C GLU A 774 -30.99 2.28 -3.39
N GLU A 775 -31.69 3.41 -3.44
CA GLU A 775 -33.13 3.45 -3.74
C GLU A 775 -33.44 4.47 -4.83
N PRO A 776 -33.49 4.05 -6.11
CA PRO A 776 -33.77 4.93 -7.24
C PRO A 776 -35.08 5.71 -7.15
N LEU A 777 -36.11 5.18 -6.46
CA LEU A 777 -37.39 5.88 -6.29
C LEU A 777 -37.23 7.22 -5.59
N LEU A 778 -36.35 7.29 -4.59
CA LEU A 778 -36.20 8.48 -3.76
C LEU A 778 -34.92 9.27 -4.07
N GLU A 779 -33.84 8.58 -4.43
CA GLU A 779 -32.51 9.17 -4.57
C GLU A 779 -32.23 9.75 -5.96
N LEU A 780 -33.02 9.40 -6.98
CA LEU A 780 -32.86 9.96 -8.32
C LEU A 780 -33.09 11.48 -8.35
N TRP A 781 -34.07 11.96 -7.59
CA TRP A 781 -34.39 13.39 -7.58
C TRP A 781 -33.24 14.24 -7.01
N PRO A 782 -32.72 13.98 -5.79
CA PRO A 782 -31.59 14.71 -5.23
C PRO A 782 -30.35 14.73 -6.15
N LEU A 783 -30.13 13.64 -6.90
CA LEU A 783 -29.07 13.59 -7.90
C LEU A 783 -29.28 14.62 -9.01
N LEU A 784 -30.50 14.74 -9.54
CA LEU A 784 -30.85 15.63 -10.64
C LEU A 784 -30.93 17.11 -10.22
N THR A 785 -31.35 17.41 -8.99
CA THR A 785 -31.39 18.78 -8.45
C THR A 785 -30.04 19.26 -7.93
N ASN A 786 -29.11 18.34 -7.69
CA ASN A 786 -27.88 18.56 -6.94
C ASN A 786 -28.16 19.21 -5.58
N ASP A 787 -29.25 18.79 -4.93
CA ASP A 787 -29.75 19.38 -3.70
C ASP A 787 -30.53 18.30 -2.93
N PRO A 788 -30.21 18.05 -1.64
CA PRO A 788 -30.97 17.11 -0.81
C PRO A 788 -32.39 17.62 -0.49
N SER A 789 -32.64 18.93 -0.57
CA SER A 789 -33.96 19.51 -0.41
C SER A 789 -34.80 19.34 -1.69
N PHE A 790 -36.06 18.93 -1.54
CA PHE A 790 -36.98 18.81 -2.67
C PHE A 790 -37.52 20.21 -3.03
N ASP A 791 -36.74 20.93 -3.86
CA ASP A 791 -37.14 22.17 -4.52
C ASP A 791 -37.38 21.95 -6.02
N ILE A 792 -38.65 21.98 -6.42
CA ILE A 792 -39.06 21.83 -7.82
C ILE A 792 -38.52 22.96 -8.73
N ASN A 793 -38.20 24.12 -8.16
CA ASN A 793 -37.64 25.24 -8.92
C ASN A 793 -36.23 24.95 -9.42
N ARG A 794 -35.53 23.98 -8.82
CA ARG A 794 -34.22 23.52 -9.28
C ARG A 794 -34.31 22.60 -10.48
N LEU A 795 -35.48 22.08 -10.85
CA LEU A 795 -35.63 21.23 -12.05
C LEU A 795 -35.91 22.00 -13.34
N LYS A 796 -35.61 23.32 -13.41
CA LYS A 796 -35.88 24.14 -14.60
C LYS A 796 -35.17 23.67 -15.86
N LEU A 797 -34.01 23.02 -15.75
CA LEU A 797 -33.31 22.40 -16.89
C LEU A 797 -34.16 21.32 -17.58
N PHE A 798 -35.07 20.68 -16.85
CA PHE A 798 -35.87 19.57 -17.33
C PHE A 798 -37.20 20.07 -17.94
N PRO A 799 -37.60 19.52 -19.09
CA PRO A 799 -38.87 19.89 -19.73
C PRO A 799 -40.06 19.50 -18.83
N ASP A 800 -41.21 20.17 -19.02
CA ASP A 800 -42.39 20.00 -18.17
C ASP A 800 -42.82 18.53 -18.03
N TRP A 801 -42.79 17.77 -19.13
CA TRP A 801 -43.14 16.35 -19.11
C TRP A 801 -42.18 15.51 -18.25
N MET A 802 -40.88 15.83 -18.24
CA MET A 802 -39.89 15.09 -17.43
C MET A 802 -40.09 15.40 -15.95
N ARG A 803 -40.34 16.67 -15.62
CA ARG A 803 -40.73 17.07 -14.26
C ARG A 803 -42.01 16.37 -13.83
N GLN A 804 -42.99 16.27 -14.73
CA GLN A 804 -44.23 15.56 -14.47
C GLN A 804 -44.00 14.05 -14.26
N GLU A 805 -43.13 13.39 -15.02
CA GLU A 805 -42.80 11.98 -14.78
C GLU A 805 -42.09 11.74 -13.46
N LEU A 806 -41.17 12.62 -13.06
CA LEU A 806 -40.54 12.56 -11.74
C LEU A 806 -41.55 12.75 -10.60
N VAL A 807 -42.51 13.65 -10.77
CA VAL A 807 -43.60 13.83 -9.81
C VAL A 807 -44.52 12.60 -9.81
N ASN A 808 -44.90 12.09 -10.99
CA ASN A 808 -45.76 10.92 -11.12
C ASN A 808 -45.12 9.66 -10.54
N LEU A 809 -43.78 9.57 -10.52
CA LEU A 809 -43.07 8.48 -9.86
C LEU A 809 -43.46 8.37 -8.38
N ASP A 810 -43.54 9.51 -7.67
CA ASP A 810 -44.00 9.57 -6.28
C ASP A 810 -45.51 9.28 -6.11
N TYR A 811 -46.29 9.36 -7.20
CA TYR A 811 -47.72 9.03 -7.25
C TYR A 811 -48.02 7.62 -7.78
N SER A 812 -46.99 6.80 -8.00
CA SER A 812 -47.16 5.47 -8.56
C SER A 812 -48.07 4.61 -7.67
N ALA A 813 -49.06 3.96 -8.29
CA ALA A 813 -50.07 3.20 -7.54
C ALA A 813 -49.58 1.79 -7.16
N SER A 814 -48.52 1.32 -7.79
CA SER A 814 -47.91 0.01 -7.56
C SER A 814 -46.43 0.04 -7.91
N PHE A 815 -45.70 -0.97 -7.45
CA PHE A 815 -44.29 -1.12 -7.79
C PHE A 815 -44.06 -1.29 -9.31
N VAL A 816 -44.93 -2.01 -10.01
CA VAL A 816 -44.82 -2.20 -11.47
C VAL A 816 -45.00 -0.87 -12.22
N ASP A 817 -45.99 -0.07 -11.84
CA ASP A 817 -46.19 1.28 -12.40
C ASP A 817 -44.97 2.18 -12.15
N ALA A 818 -44.38 2.09 -10.95
CA ALA A 818 -43.17 2.84 -10.62
C ALA A 818 -41.95 2.40 -11.45
N GLN A 819 -41.79 1.10 -11.67
CA GLN A 819 -40.76 0.54 -12.54
C GLN A 819 -40.93 0.98 -13.99
N ASP A 820 -42.15 0.93 -14.54
CA ASP A 820 -42.45 1.40 -15.90
C ASP A 820 -42.15 2.90 -16.09
N ARG A 821 -42.41 3.70 -15.04
CA ARG A 821 -42.03 5.12 -15.01
C ARG A 821 -40.53 5.32 -14.95
N LEU A 822 -39.81 4.57 -14.11
CA LEU A 822 -38.35 4.59 -14.07
C LEU A 822 -37.75 4.17 -15.42
N TYR A 823 -38.33 3.19 -16.10
CA TYR A 823 -37.91 2.81 -17.45
C TYR A 823 -38.13 3.93 -18.45
N THR A 824 -39.25 4.64 -18.35
CA THR A 824 -39.53 5.80 -19.19
C THR A 824 -38.53 6.93 -18.91
N ILE A 825 -38.29 7.25 -17.64
CA ILE A 825 -37.28 8.19 -17.19
C ILE A 825 -35.89 7.80 -17.72
N HIS A 826 -35.47 6.54 -17.60
CA HIS A 826 -34.17 6.04 -18.07
C HIS A 826 -33.98 6.28 -19.57
N ARG A 827 -34.97 5.91 -20.40
CA ARG A 827 -34.95 6.15 -21.86
C ARG A 827 -34.76 7.63 -22.19
N HIS A 828 -35.43 8.48 -21.42
CA HIS A 828 -35.40 9.92 -21.60
C HIS A 828 -34.08 10.55 -21.15
N LEU A 829 -33.53 10.11 -20.01
CA LEU A 829 -32.19 10.48 -19.55
C LEU A 829 -31.15 10.14 -20.62
N ALA A 830 -31.24 8.95 -21.21
CA ALA A 830 -30.34 8.50 -22.29
C ALA A 830 -30.52 9.31 -23.59
N ALA A 831 -31.76 9.54 -24.03
CA ALA A 831 -32.06 10.23 -25.28
C ALA A 831 -31.58 11.69 -25.30
N GLU A 832 -31.78 12.42 -24.20
CA GLU A 832 -31.48 13.86 -24.09
C GLU A 832 -30.17 14.15 -23.34
N ALA A 833 -29.45 13.10 -22.92
CA ALA A 833 -28.23 13.16 -22.13
C ALA A 833 -28.39 14.12 -20.93
N PHE A 834 -29.46 13.95 -20.14
CA PHE A 834 -29.68 14.74 -18.92
C PHE A 834 -28.71 14.40 -17.79
N ILE A 835 -28.10 13.22 -17.87
CA ILE A 835 -26.90 12.80 -17.14
C ILE A 835 -26.01 12.12 -18.18
N ILE A 836 -24.70 12.20 -18.03
CA ILE A 836 -23.77 11.36 -18.80
C ILE A 836 -23.37 10.18 -17.90
N PRO A 837 -23.99 9.00 -18.06
CA PRO A 837 -23.52 7.80 -17.38
C PRO A 837 -22.16 7.41 -17.94
N LEU A 838 -21.24 6.96 -17.10
CA LEU A 838 -19.89 6.56 -17.49
C LEU A 838 -19.74 5.04 -17.36
N TRP A 839 -19.57 4.56 -16.13
CA TRP A 839 -19.35 3.16 -15.80
C TRP A 839 -19.75 2.88 -14.36
N GLU A 840 -19.99 1.61 -14.04
CA GLU A 840 -20.05 1.11 -12.66
C GLU A 840 -18.80 0.28 -12.36
N VAL A 841 -18.26 0.42 -11.15
CA VAL A 841 -17.07 -0.29 -10.66
C VAL A 841 -17.47 -1.10 -9.43
N ASP A 842 -17.12 -2.38 -9.44
CA ASP A 842 -17.30 -3.25 -8.29
C ASP A 842 -16.29 -2.83 -7.20
N GLU A 843 -16.80 -2.47 -6.02
CA GLU A 843 -15.96 -2.03 -4.91
C GLU A 843 -15.64 -3.18 -3.95
N PHE A 844 -14.44 -3.13 -3.39
CA PHE A 844 -13.95 -4.11 -2.46
C PHE A 844 -13.35 -3.44 -1.23
N ALA A 845 -13.59 -4.06 -0.10
CA ALA A 845 -12.98 -3.70 1.17
C ALA A 845 -12.11 -4.84 1.70
N VAL A 846 -11.13 -4.49 2.52
CA VAL A 846 -10.19 -5.44 3.12
C VAL A 846 -10.26 -5.33 4.62
N TRP A 847 -10.41 -6.47 5.28
CA TRP A 847 -10.21 -6.59 6.70
C TRP A 847 -9.04 -7.52 6.98
N LYS A 848 -8.35 -7.27 8.07
CA LYS A 848 -7.48 -8.25 8.70
C LYS A 848 -8.33 -9.46 9.11
N LYS A 849 -7.75 -10.66 9.00
CA LYS A 849 -8.46 -11.92 9.31
C LYS A 849 -8.89 -12.04 10.77
N SER A 850 -8.28 -11.26 11.66
CA SER A 850 -8.66 -11.17 13.08
C SER A 850 -9.96 -10.41 13.32
N THR A 851 -10.45 -9.65 12.34
CA THR A 851 -11.71 -8.90 12.44
C THR A 851 -12.88 -9.80 12.05
N LEU A 852 -13.90 -9.90 12.90
CA LEU A 852 -15.06 -10.78 12.73
C LEU A 852 -16.37 -9.99 12.81
N GLY A 853 -17.50 -10.64 12.50
CA GLY A 853 -18.83 -10.01 12.57
C GLY A 853 -19.19 -9.16 11.34
N ILE A 854 -18.34 -9.17 10.31
CA ILE A 854 -18.52 -8.43 9.06
C ILE A 854 -19.59 -9.13 8.18
N PRO A 855 -20.48 -8.40 7.49
CA PRO A 855 -21.40 -8.95 6.48
C PRO A 855 -20.68 -9.53 5.26
N GLU A 856 -21.18 -10.59 4.64
CA GLU A 856 -20.54 -11.21 3.45
C GLU A 856 -20.48 -10.24 2.26
N LYS A 857 -21.57 -9.50 2.03
CA LYS A 857 -21.68 -8.41 1.08
C LYS A 857 -22.14 -7.14 1.78
N PRO A 858 -21.22 -6.31 2.30
CA PRO A 858 -21.61 -5.09 2.99
C PRO A 858 -22.30 -4.10 2.04
N MET A 859 -23.29 -3.36 2.53
CA MET A 859 -23.94 -2.26 1.79
C MET A 859 -23.10 -0.98 1.78
N SER A 860 -22.35 -0.76 2.85
CA SER A 860 -21.68 0.49 3.19
C SER A 860 -20.45 0.22 4.07
N PRO A 861 -19.49 1.17 4.16
CA PRO A 861 -18.23 0.96 4.86
C PRO A 861 -18.35 0.50 6.32
N TYR A 862 -19.33 0.98 7.08
CA TYR A 862 -19.47 0.69 8.50
C TYR A 862 -20.73 -0.09 8.83
N GLN A 863 -21.23 -0.85 7.87
CA GLN A 863 -22.46 -1.60 8.05
C GLN A 863 -22.31 -2.58 9.20
N ASN A 864 -23.14 -2.40 10.25
CA ASN A 864 -23.06 -3.18 11.49
C ASN A 864 -21.71 -3.10 12.23
N VAL A 865 -20.96 -1.99 12.15
CA VAL A 865 -19.65 -1.88 12.84
C VAL A 865 -19.74 -2.17 14.35
N GLU A 866 -20.88 -1.91 14.99
CA GLU A 866 -21.15 -2.27 16.39
C GLU A 866 -21.13 -3.77 16.70
N ARG A 867 -21.30 -4.61 15.67
CA ARG A 867 -21.21 -6.08 15.75
C ARG A 867 -19.83 -6.61 15.39
N TRP A 868 -18.90 -5.74 15.00
CA TRP A 868 -17.57 -6.18 14.63
C TRP A 868 -16.77 -6.49 15.88
N ILE A 869 -15.88 -7.47 15.77
CA ILE A 869 -14.99 -7.90 16.83
C ILE A 869 -13.57 -7.87 16.28
N VAL A 870 -12.68 -7.11 16.91
CA VAL A 870 -11.25 -7.08 16.57
C VAL A 870 -10.53 -7.97 17.57
N ARG A 871 -10.05 -9.13 17.08
CA ARG A 871 -9.31 -10.05 17.95
C ARG A 871 -7.83 -9.64 18.07
N PRO A 872 -7.29 -9.58 19.30
CA PRO A 872 -5.87 -9.36 19.54
C PRO A 872 -4.97 -10.49 19.06
#